data_AF-K5DGK6-F1
#
_entry.id   AF-K5DGK6-F1
#
_cell.length_a   1.000
_cell.length_b   1.000
_cell.length_c   1.000
_cell.angle_alpha   90.00
_cell.angle_beta   90.00
_cell.angle_gamma   90.00
#
_symmetry.space_group_name_H-M   'P 1'
#
loop_
_entity.id
_entity.type
_entity.pdbx_description
1 polymer ?
#
loop_
_entity_poly.entity_id
_entity_poly.type
_entity_poly.pdbx_seq_one_letter_code
_entity_poly.pdbx_strand_id
1 'polypeptide(L)'
;MNGMQRLLPLRNPKPGSNPFFMQRPMFASRLFLVVAVLFGSDHFVAGAESASPIVSSDAVSAIGPSPVVLGYGVGNFRVGDLLTQDDFETLDDWVVQIEDRKGFPEAVVREKDGTLDCLVPGRGCTVWYRHKLPTRIAITYDVVCPTHDPAIRGVEPRDLNQFWMATDPADPENGLFDASRYSGKFTDYDKMHGYYASSGGRKNTTTRMRRYPRSANGKPVPHVALNEQDNHPGYLIQPNRKMTVQLVAFDDVVQYILDGKLVYQFRQGDSVELEDRAADGKLVQRLTRLDSESGPAYREGFFGFRMVGTHHVYSNFRVHELLPVETENSDSSHPIVRVDSIDQLRKAAQRSGQHIVMEPGDYLIADRKGLVFSGSDNDVELTGVKLNVPIEVASGRNLFQLTGNDLTIRGGSIEDTYPDGSTEVTDFGSYNQGRKYGRMNEMVIRGDNNRVIGMKMIIRGSYPYGYGNMFGIGGGSVLRLRKHCGIQITGNDAVIDSCQVKMEAFGHAIFVQGGNRTTVRNTLVEGTVRLSNDCYAETDDGDLAKRFDYKLQWPEDVRGLPIPRDHMINCIEDGIRAYKGAGEMTVDNCVVKKARGGIKLYMAKKATVTNCQVLDCVVQGYSLPRRGVIQNCSGSAAYGPLLYVHSDSHSGQQIDLEVLPAPHSLGDHPLAAIKGKGHDIRLWQSSSEQETPRPIIVGYALRFDFLSVDFPNVPEGHEALFEKHAPKTYRASDITLTNETQHPIVLAELSSGNHVSSLGPVTDLGKDNQVKPITRTDDNAKDTP
;
A
#
# COMPACT_ATOMS: atom_id res chain seq x y z
N MET A 1 -15.40 9.09 -59.40
CA MET A 1 -15.52 8.85 -60.85
C MET A 1 -14.13 8.68 -61.42
N ASN A 2 -13.95 7.62 -62.22
CA ASN A 2 -12.82 7.24 -63.08
C ASN A 2 -11.48 6.98 -62.37
N GLY A 3 -10.88 5.79 -62.43
CA GLY A 3 -11.24 4.56 -63.13
C GLY A 3 -10.06 3.58 -63.14
N MET A 4 -10.35 2.34 -62.78
CA MET A 4 -9.83 1.07 -63.31
C MET A 4 -8.37 0.93 -63.77
N GLN A 5 -7.67 -0.04 -63.16
CA GLN A 5 -7.08 -1.16 -63.92
C GLN A 5 -6.89 -2.40 -63.02
N ARG A 6 -7.70 -3.43 -63.27
CA ARG A 6 -7.39 -4.85 -63.01
C ARG A 6 -7.14 -5.49 -64.37
N LEU A 7 -6.19 -6.42 -64.45
CA LEU A 7 -6.25 -7.59 -65.33
C LEU A 7 -5.27 -8.66 -64.81
N LEU A 8 -5.84 -9.75 -64.26
CA LEU A 8 -5.25 -11.09 -64.17
C LEU A 8 -5.23 -11.71 -65.58
N PRO A 9 -4.46 -12.80 -65.84
CA PRO A 9 -5.09 -14.14 -65.87
C PRO A 9 -4.16 -15.29 -65.37
N LEU A 10 -4.65 -16.28 -64.58
CA LEU A 10 -5.21 -17.62 -64.94
C LEU A 10 -4.22 -18.76 -64.59
N ARG A 11 -4.54 -19.64 -63.62
CA ARG A 11 -5.12 -21.01 -63.73
C ARG A 11 -4.15 -22.02 -64.38
N ASN A 12 -3.88 -23.25 -63.90
CA ASN A 12 -4.73 -24.33 -63.34
C ASN A 12 -3.78 -25.56 -63.07
N PRO A 13 -4.21 -26.82 -62.78
CA PRO A 13 -4.82 -27.36 -61.54
C PRO A 13 -4.23 -28.73 -61.05
N LYS A 14 -4.69 -29.15 -59.85
CA LYS A 14 -4.80 -30.45 -59.11
C LYS A 14 -4.78 -31.83 -59.87
N PRO A 15 -4.93 -33.04 -59.24
CA PRO A 15 -4.83 -33.52 -57.82
C PRO A 15 -4.10 -34.90 -57.61
N GLY A 16 -3.99 -35.40 -56.35
CA GLY A 16 -3.80 -36.85 -56.07
C GLY A 16 -3.52 -37.25 -54.59
N SER A 17 -4.55 -37.81 -53.93
CA SER A 17 -4.63 -38.83 -52.84
C SER A 17 -3.56 -39.04 -51.73
N ASN A 18 -4.06 -39.06 -50.48
CA ASN A 18 -3.60 -39.69 -49.21
C ASN A 18 -3.23 -41.20 -49.32
N PRO A 19 -2.73 -41.93 -48.27
CA PRO A 19 -2.46 -41.56 -46.85
C PRO A 19 -1.07 -42.06 -46.32
N PHE A 20 -0.64 -41.71 -45.08
CA PHE A 20 0.08 -42.65 -44.18
C PHE A 20 0.21 -42.13 -42.72
N PHE A 21 -0.03 -43.06 -41.80
CA PHE A 21 0.15 -43.04 -40.34
C PHE A 21 1.64 -43.09 -39.95
N MET A 22 2.04 -42.45 -38.84
CA MET A 22 3.13 -42.89 -37.92
C MET A 22 3.08 -42.04 -36.64
N GLN A 23 2.59 -42.57 -35.52
CA GLN A 23 3.31 -43.24 -34.43
C GLN A 23 4.36 -42.38 -33.67
N ARG A 24 4.12 -42.30 -32.35
CA ARG A 24 4.99 -41.79 -31.27
C ARG A 24 6.30 -42.58 -31.16
N PRO A 25 7.30 -42.05 -30.41
CA PRO A 25 8.07 -42.90 -29.53
C PRO A 25 8.01 -42.46 -28.05
N MET A 26 7.88 -43.48 -27.20
CA MET A 26 8.10 -43.46 -25.76
C MET A 26 9.61 -43.43 -25.47
N PHE A 27 10.02 -42.75 -24.40
CA PHE A 27 11.32 -42.94 -23.77
C PHE A 27 11.14 -43.75 -22.49
N ALA A 28 11.86 -44.87 -22.39
CA ALA A 28 11.95 -45.73 -21.22
C ALA A 28 13.35 -45.61 -20.57
N SER A 29 13.30 -45.46 -19.24
CA SER A 29 14.22 -45.94 -18.19
C SER A 29 15.73 -46.08 -18.44
N ARG A 30 16.53 -45.46 -17.55
CA ARG A 30 17.60 -46.16 -16.83
C ARG A 30 17.68 -45.72 -15.37
N LEU A 31 17.61 -46.72 -14.51
CA LEU A 31 17.85 -46.74 -13.07
C LEU A 31 19.38 -46.77 -12.83
N PHE A 32 19.91 -46.02 -11.87
CA PHE A 32 21.09 -46.45 -11.12
C PHE A 32 21.06 -45.91 -9.68
N LEU A 33 21.39 -46.85 -8.80
CA LEU A 33 21.46 -46.86 -7.34
C LEU A 33 22.75 -46.16 -6.86
N VAL A 34 22.70 -45.38 -5.77
CA VAL A 34 23.91 -45.10 -4.95
C VAL A 34 23.57 -45.26 -3.47
N VAL A 35 24.47 -45.98 -2.81
CA VAL A 35 24.44 -46.59 -1.49
C VAL A 35 24.97 -45.62 -0.42
N ALA A 36 24.43 -45.72 0.80
CA ALA A 36 24.95 -45.09 2.00
C ALA A 36 26.05 -45.95 2.65
N VAL A 37 27.14 -45.33 3.13
CA VAL A 37 28.09 -45.92 4.10
C VAL A 37 28.62 -44.82 5.05
N LEU A 38 28.58 -45.13 6.35
CA LEU A 38 29.12 -44.39 7.51
C LEU A 38 30.49 -44.97 7.95
N PHE A 39 31.12 -44.33 8.96
CA PHE A 39 32.43 -44.57 9.63
C PHE A 39 33.59 -43.72 9.05
N GLY A 40 34.49 -43.07 9.78
CA GLY A 40 34.80 -42.94 11.22
C GLY A 40 36.31 -42.67 11.41
N SER A 41 36.65 -41.70 12.28
CA SER A 41 37.88 -41.54 13.09
C SER A 41 39.25 -41.12 12.52
N ASP A 42 39.75 -39.99 13.08
CA ASP A 42 41.10 -39.59 13.54
C ASP A 42 42.40 -39.87 12.75
N HIS A 43 43.21 -38.82 12.50
CA HIS A 43 44.53 -38.59 13.16
C HIS A 43 45.22 -37.26 12.75
N PHE A 44 45.90 -36.68 13.75
CA PHE A 44 46.72 -35.46 13.82
C PHE A 44 48.00 -35.46 12.97
N VAL A 45 48.50 -34.25 12.60
CA VAL A 45 49.87 -33.67 12.80
C VAL A 45 49.78 -32.18 12.40
N ALA A 46 49.76 -31.22 13.32
CA ALA A 46 50.86 -30.45 13.93
C ALA A 46 51.66 -29.51 12.98
N GLY A 47 51.61 -28.22 13.30
CA GLY A 47 52.43 -27.14 12.74
C GLY A 47 52.08 -25.82 13.43
N ALA A 48 52.73 -25.56 14.57
CA ALA A 48 52.60 -24.34 15.35
C ALA A 48 53.82 -23.45 15.11
N GLU A 49 53.60 -22.14 14.92
CA GLU A 49 54.55 -21.11 15.34
C GLU A 49 53.82 -19.79 15.63
N SER A 50 54.39 -19.06 16.58
CA SER A 50 53.77 -18.15 17.55
C SER A 50 53.62 -16.69 17.12
N ALA A 51 52.60 -15.99 17.63
CA ALA A 51 52.68 -14.56 17.97
C ALA A 51 51.66 -14.17 19.07
N SER A 52 52.07 -13.21 19.89
CA SER A 52 51.65 -12.79 21.24
C SER A 52 50.19 -12.35 21.44
N PRO A 53 49.67 -12.35 22.69
CA PRO A 53 48.31 -11.94 22.99
C PRO A 53 48.22 -10.41 23.06
N ILE A 54 47.38 -9.81 22.22
CA ILE A 54 46.96 -8.41 22.36
C ILE A 54 45.51 -8.42 22.82
N VAL A 55 45.32 -7.73 23.95
CA VAL A 55 44.08 -7.40 24.64
C VAL A 55 42.96 -7.08 23.64
N SER A 56 41.90 -7.91 23.61
CA SER A 56 40.68 -7.54 22.90
C SER A 56 39.97 -6.47 23.72
N SER A 57 40.00 -5.23 23.22
CA SER A 57 38.99 -4.24 23.58
C SER A 57 37.64 -4.77 23.10
N ASP A 58 36.75 -5.06 24.04
CA ASP A 58 35.34 -5.30 23.80
C ASP A 58 34.73 -4.11 23.06
N ALA A 59 34.68 -4.18 21.73
CA ALA A 59 33.77 -3.37 20.94
C ALA A 59 32.41 -4.05 20.99
N VAL A 60 31.59 -3.61 21.95
CA VAL A 60 30.17 -3.96 22.03
C VAL A 60 29.54 -3.60 20.68
N SER A 61 29.16 -4.63 19.92
CA SER A 61 28.41 -4.52 18.68
C SER A 61 27.08 -3.81 18.96
N ALA A 62 26.92 -2.58 18.46
CA ALA A 62 25.65 -1.86 18.47
C ALA A 62 24.66 -2.55 17.52
N ILE A 63 23.82 -3.44 18.06
CA ILE A 63 22.77 -4.14 17.31
C ILE A 63 21.52 -3.24 17.28
N GLY A 64 21.49 -2.27 16.37
CA GLY A 64 20.32 -1.47 16.04
C GLY A 64 20.40 -0.98 14.59
N PRO A 65 19.27 -0.78 13.89
CA PRO A 65 19.30 -0.23 12.53
C PRO A 65 19.83 1.22 12.57
N SER A 66 20.84 1.51 11.75
CA SER A 66 21.37 2.87 11.58
C SER A 66 20.30 3.80 10.99
N PRO A 67 20.25 5.10 11.37
CA PRO A 67 19.33 6.07 10.80
C PRO A 67 19.33 6.07 9.26
N VAL A 68 18.16 6.25 8.66
CA VAL A 68 18.03 6.38 7.20
C VAL A 68 18.27 7.83 6.78
N VAL A 69 18.97 8.04 5.65
CA VAL A 69 19.13 9.36 5.04
C VAL A 69 18.12 9.49 3.91
N LEU A 70 17.15 10.40 4.03
CA LEU A 70 16.04 10.58 3.09
C LEU A 70 15.81 12.07 2.80
N GLY A 71 15.19 12.41 1.67
CA GLY A 71 14.72 13.76 1.39
C GLY A 71 15.84 14.79 1.47
N TYR A 72 15.69 15.85 2.27
CA TYR A 72 16.74 16.85 2.45
C TYR A 72 18.00 16.34 3.15
N GLY A 73 18.00 15.18 3.78
CA GLY A 73 19.26 14.60 4.27
C GLY A 73 20.20 14.20 3.15
N VAL A 74 19.64 13.77 2.02
CA VAL A 74 20.38 13.30 0.87
C VAL A 74 21.29 14.40 0.31
N GLY A 75 22.60 14.14 0.35
CA GLY A 75 23.64 15.06 -0.11
C GLY A 75 23.83 16.30 0.75
N ASN A 76 23.16 16.42 1.89
CA ASN A 76 23.46 17.43 2.91
C ASN A 76 24.23 16.81 4.07
N PHE A 77 23.86 15.59 4.50
CA PHE A 77 24.55 14.90 5.58
C PHE A 77 24.64 13.38 5.37
N ARG A 78 25.58 12.77 6.10
CA ARG A 78 25.69 11.32 6.31
C ARG A 78 25.57 11.03 7.80
N VAL A 79 25.18 9.81 8.14
CA VAL A 79 25.17 9.36 9.54
C VAL A 79 26.61 9.22 10.03
N GLY A 80 26.90 9.85 11.16
CA GLY A 80 28.16 9.76 11.89
C GLY A 80 28.04 8.82 13.10
N ASP A 81 28.77 9.13 14.15
CA ASP A 81 28.87 8.28 15.33
C ASP A 81 27.58 8.27 16.15
N LEU A 82 27.35 7.18 16.89
CA LEU A 82 26.34 7.13 17.94
C LEU A 82 26.78 8.02 19.11
N LEU A 83 26.06 9.10 19.37
CA LEU A 83 26.36 10.08 20.41
C LEU A 83 25.86 9.64 21.78
N THR A 84 24.63 9.12 21.84
CA THR A 84 24.04 8.59 23.07
C THR A 84 22.99 7.53 22.78
N GLN A 85 22.76 6.66 23.75
CA GLN A 85 21.72 5.63 23.72
C GLN A 85 21.12 5.42 25.09
N ASP A 86 19.89 4.95 25.13
CA ASP A 86 19.23 4.50 26.35
C ASP A 86 18.39 3.26 26.04
N ASP A 87 18.60 2.20 26.80
CA ASP A 87 17.87 0.92 26.73
C ASP A 87 16.89 0.77 27.91
N PHE A 88 16.60 1.88 28.60
CA PHE A 88 15.64 1.99 29.69
C PHE A 88 15.89 0.99 30.82
N GLU A 89 17.15 0.84 31.22
CA GLU A 89 17.51 0.09 32.44
C GLU A 89 17.09 0.86 33.71
N THR A 90 17.09 2.20 33.64
CA THR A 90 16.59 3.11 34.67
C THR A 90 15.94 4.33 33.99
N LEU A 91 15.26 5.18 34.78
CA LEU A 91 14.69 6.45 34.30
C LEU A 91 15.44 7.69 34.83
N ASP A 92 16.68 7.54 35.30
CA ASP A 92 17.45 8.63 35.92
C ASP A 92 17.69 9.79 34.94
N ASP A 93 17.89 9.48 33.67
CA ASP A 93 18.06 10.45 32.59
C ASP A 93 16.74 11.02 32.05
N TRP A 94 15.61 10.72 32.70
CA TRP A 94 14.28 11.14 32.25
C TRP A 94 13.51 11.92 33.31
N VAL A 95 12.67 12.87 32.85
CA VAL A 95 11.72 13.63 33.68
C VAL A 95 10.32 13.30 33.22
N VAL A 96 9.50 12.76 34.12
CA VAL A 96 8.11 12.41 33.84
C VAL A 96 7.18 13.53 34.29
N GLN A 97 6.35 14.04 33.38
CA GLN A 97 5.31 15.03 33.65
C GLN A 97 3.95 14.41 33.33
N ILE A 98 3.07 14.30 34.32
CA ILE A 98 1.73 13.71 34.16
C ILE A 98 0.69 14.72 34.57
N GLU A 99 -0.25 15.01 33.66
CA GLU A 99 -1.39 15.88 33.93
C GLU A 99 -2.22 15.30 35.08
N ASP A 100 -2.43 16.09 36.13
CA ASP A 100 -3.34 15.72 37.21
C ASP A 100 -4.80 15.75 36.70
N ARG A 101 -5.32 14.55 36.42
CA ARG A 101 -6.70 14.37 35.96
C ARG A 101 -7.34 13.18 36.66
N LYS A 102 -8.46 13.45 37.33
CA LYS A 102 -9.25 12.46 38.07
C LYS A 102 -10.25 11.73 37.17
N GLY A 103 -10.76 10.59 37.66
CA GLY A 103 -11.83 9.82 37.00
C GLY A 103 -11.36 8.77 35.99
N PHE A 104 -10.05 8.51 35.94
CA PHE A 104 -9.42 7.48 35.12
C PHE A 104 -8.48 6.63 35.97
N PRO A 105 -8.17 5.37 35.56
CA PRO A 105 -7.19 4.53 36.26
C PRO A 105 -5.83 5.22 36.43
N GLU A 106 -5.04 4.80 37.41
CA GLU A 106 -3.72 5.40 37.68
C GLU A 106 -2.80 5.33 36.46
N ALA A 107 -1.97 6.37 36.27
CA ALA A 107 -0.97 6.37 35.23
C ALA A 107 0.31 5.70 35.75
N VAL A 108 0.91 4.86 34.93
CA VAL A 108 2.15 4.15 35.25
C VAL A 108 3.16 4.50 34.17
N VAL A 109 4.32 5.00 34.59
CA VAL A 109 5.50 5.23 33.76
C VAL A 109 6.67 4.58 34.46
N ARG A 110 7.27 3.59 33.82
CA ARG A 110 8.35 2.79 34.42
C ARG A 110 9.23 2.15 33.35
N GLU A 111 10.45 1.84 33.74
CA GLU A 111 11.25 0.82 33.09
C GLU A 111 10.64 -0.56 33.26
N LYS A 112 10.68 -1.38 32.20
CA LYS A 112 10.28 -2.78 32.23
C LYS A 112 10.95 -3.54 31.09
N ASP A 113 11.72 -4.58 31.41
CA ASP A 113 12.30 -5.50 30.43
C ASP A 113 13.09 -4.80 29.28
N GLY A 114 13.87 -3.76 29.61
CA GLY A 114 14.62 -2.97 28.62
C GLY A 114 13.76 -2.02 27.77
N THR A 115 12.59 -1.64 28.29
CA THR A 115 11.64 -0.74 27.62
C THR A 115 11.12 0.31 28.59
N LEU A 116 10.69 1.45 28.05
CA LEU A 116 9.92 2.45 28.75
C LEU A 116 8.42 2.18 28.53
N ASP A 117 7.76 1.63 29.54
CA ASP A 117 6.34 1.27 29.57
C ASP A 117 5.54 2.44 30.18
N CYS A 118 4.72 3.09 29.35
CA CYS A 118 3.97 4.28 29.72
C CYS A 118 2.47 4.07 29.47
N LEU A 119 1.72 3.74 30.51
CA LEU A 119 0.26 3.65 30.52
C LEU A 119 -0.35 4.93 31.12
N VAL A 120 -1.02 5.76 30.32
CA VAL A 120 -1.51 7.09 30.76
C VAL A 120 -3.01 7.32 30.51
N PRO A 121 -3.90 6.65 31.26
CA PRO A 121 -5.34 6.69 31.01
C PRO A 121 -5.94 8.09 31.16
N GLY A 122 -6.57 8.58 30.08
CA GLY A 122 -7.37 9.81 30.02
C GLY A 122 -6.62 11.12 30.21
N ARG A 123 -5.29 11.12 30.31
CA ARG A 123 -4.51 12.31 30.69
C ARG A 123 -3.31 12.54 29.78
N GLY A 124 -2.81 13.78 29.77
CA GLY A 124 -1.54 14.11 29.15
C GLY A 124 -0.34 13.60 29.96
N CYS A 125 0.69 13.15 29.26
CA CYS A 125 2.00 12.85 29.81
C CYS A 125 3.09 13.28 28.82
N THR A 126 4.20 13.78 29.35
CA THR A 126 5.44 13.97 28.61
C THR A 126 6.61 13.37 29.39
N VAL A 127 7.39 12.52 28.76
CA VAL A 127 8.62 11.95 29.32
C VAL A 127 9.80 12.58 28.60
N TRP A 128 10.50 13.49 29.28
CA TRP A 128 11.59 14.29 28.72
C TRP A 128 12.94 13.65 28.99
N TYR A 129 13.81 13.61 27.97
CA TYR A 129 15.22 13.28 28.13
C TYR A 129 15.96 14.49 28.72
N ARG A 130 16.69 14.28 29.82
CA ARG A 130 17.34 15.36 30.60
C ARG A 130 18.52 15.99 29.89
N HIS A 131 19.13 15.30 28.93
CA HIS A 131 20.31 15.82 28.25
C HIS A 131 19.86 16.67 27.06
N LYS A 132 20.27 17.94 27.07
CA LYS A 132 20.03 18.87 25.97
C LYS A 132 20.86 18.42 24.77
N LEU A 133 20.22 18.30 23.62
CA LEU A 133 20.86 17.79 22.40
C LEU A 133 21.19 18.94 21.45
N PRO A 134 22.37 18.96 20.81
CA PRO A 134 22.65 19.90 19.73
C PRO A 134 21.89 19.52 18.46
N THR A 135 21.80 20.45 17.50
CA THR A 135 21.42 20.13 16.11
C THR A 135 22.50 19.28 15.42
N ARG A 136 22.26 18.89 14.18
CA ARG A 136 23.02 17.88 13.41
C ARG A 136 22.96 16.50 14.04
N ILE A 137 21.74 16.08 14.36
CA ILE A 137 21.47 14.77 14.93
C ILE A 137 20.30 14.07 14.26
N ALA A 138 20.34 12.74 14.34
CA ALA A 138 19.18 11.88 14.13
C ALA A 138 18.84 11.15 15.43
N ILE A 139 17.63 11.36 15.94
CA ILE A 139 17.07 10.62 17.08
C ILE A 139 16.24 9.47 16.52
N THR A 140 16.49 8.24 16.95
CA THR A 140 15.70 7.06 16.56
C THR A 140 15.22 6.28 17.77
N TYR A 141 14.02 5.71 17.68
CA TYR A 141 13.50 4.79 18.69
C TYR A 141 12.42 3.89 18.09
N ASP A 142 12.21 2.73 18.71
CA ASP A 142 11.10 1.85 18.43
C ASP A 142 9.95 2.11 19.39
N VAL A 143 8.71 2.00 18.91
CA VAL A 143 7.50 2.14 19.72
C VAL A 143 6.47 1.08 19.34
N VAL A 144 5.82 0.51 20.34
CA VAL A 144 4.55 -0.23 20.20
C VAL A 144 3.47 0.60 20.87
N CYS A 145 2.31 0.73 20.24
CA CYS A 145 1.12 1.36 20.82
C CYS A 145 0.07 0.26 21.10
N PRO A 146 0.07 -0.39 22.28
CA PRO A 146 -0.82 -1.52 22.51
C PRO A 146 -2.29 -1.12 22.64
N THR A 147 -3.14 -2.03 22.19
CA THR A 147 -4.56 -2.04 22.53
C THR A 147 -4.77 -2.96 23.72
N HIS A 148 -5.73 -2.64 24.59
CA HIS A 148 -6.01 -3.45 25.77
C HIS A 148 -7.35 -4.14 25.66
N ASP A 149 -7.40 -5.36 26.17
CA ASP A 149 -8.59 -6.19 26.27
C ASP A 149 -8.62 -6.90 27.65
N PRO A 150 -9.60 -6.61 28.52
CA PRO A 150 -10.67 -5.63 28.34
C PRO A 150 -10.13 -4.19 28.20
N ALA A 151 -10.88 -3.35 27.48
CA ALA A 151 -10.48 -1.97 27.23
C ALA A 151 -10.29 -1.17 28.53
N ILE A 152 -9.14 -0.50 28.66
CA ILE A 152 -8.87 0.40 29.78
C ILE A 152 -9.51 1.75 29.50
N ARG A 153 -10.38 2.21 30.40
CA ARG A 153 -11.06 3.51 30.27
C ARG A 153 -10.05 4.65 30.07
N GLY A 154 -10.16 5.35 28.94
CA GLY A 154 -9.32 6.50 28.61
C GLY A 154 -7.98 6.13 27.96
N VAL A 155 -7.78 4.88 27.54
CA VAL A 155 -6.60 4.43 26.78
C VAL A 155 -7.00 4.08 25.36
N GLU A 156 -6.40 4.76 24.38
CA GLU A 156 -6.56 4.44 22.97
C GLU A 156 -5.29 4.83 22.17
N PRO A 157 -4.80 4.01 21.24
CA PRO A 157 -3.66 4.36 20.37
C PRO A 157 -4.11 5.35 19.28
N ARG A 158 -4.42 6.58 19.69
CA ARG A 158 -4.90 7.65 18.81
C ARG A 158 -3.84 8.63 18.38
N ASP A 159 -2.78 8.81 19.16
CA ASP A 159 -1.79 9.86 18.93
C ASP A 159 -0.40 9.40 19.36
N LEU A 160 0.52 9.27 18.40
CA LEU A 160 1.95 9.10 18.62
C LEU A 160 2.60 10.46 18.45
N ASN A 161 2.95 11.11 19.57
CA ASN A 161 3.49 12.46 19.56
C ASN A 161 4.89 12.54 20.16
N GLN A 162 5.66 13.49 19.66
CA GLN A 162 7.02 13.72 20.11
C GLN A 162 7.40 15.19 19.94
N PHE A 163 8.30 15.64 20.81
CA PHE A 163 8.96 16.93 20.72
C PHE A 163 10.47 16.75 20.56
N TRP A 164 11.11 17.61 19.78
CA TRP A 164 12.58 17.67 19.74
C TRP A 164 13.06 19.10 19.48
N MET A 165 14.32 19.36 19.81
CA MET A 165 14.90 20.71 19.88
C MET A 165 14.05 21.65 20.75
N ALA A 166 13.43 21.11 21.81
CA ALA A 166 12.47 21.84 22.61
C ALA A 166 13.15 22.64 23.74
N THR A 167 12.71 23.87 23.97
CA THR A 167 13.19 24.70 25.09
C THR A 167 12.07 25.61 25.60
N ASP A 168 12.08 25.96 26.88
CA ASP A 168 11.27 27.08 27.37
C ASP A 168 12.00 28.40 27.06
N PRO A 169 11.41 29.33 26.29
CA PRO A 169 12.09 30.58 25.95
C PRO A 169 12.41 31.49 27.15
N ALA A 170 11.73 31.32 28.30
CA ALA A 170 12.01 32.11 29.50
C ALA A 170 13.12 31.50 30.38
N ASP A 171 13.37 30.19 30.25
CA ASP A 171 14.45 29.47 30.91
C ASP A 171 14.86 28.28 30.03
N PRO A 172 15.75 28.50 29.05
CA PRO A 172 16.12 27.49 28.06
C PRO A 172 16.82 26.25 28.63
N GLU A 173 17.31 26.32 29.87
CA GLU A 173 18.06 25.22 30.51
C GLU A 173 17.15 24.35 31.37
N ASN A 174 16.27 24.95 32.17
CA ASN A 174 15.51 24.18 33.17
C ASN A 174 13.99 24.40 33.09
N GLY A 175 13.53 25.41 32.34
CA GLY A 175 12.13 25.83 32.37
C GLY A 175 11.15 24.73 31.97
N LEU A 176 11.54 23.85 31.02
CA LEU A 176 10.72 22.72 30.61
C LEU A 176 10.44 21.73 31.75
N PHE A 177 11.29 21.65 32.77
CA PHE A 177 11.16 20.71 33.89
C PHE A 177 10.40 21.30 35.09
N ASP A 178 10.00 22.57 35.03
CA ASP A 178 9.18 23.21 36.06
C ASP A 178 7.71 22.79 35.92
N ALA A 179 7.25 21.96 36.87
CA ALA A 179 5.88 21.45 36.90
C ALA A 179 4.79 22.53 37.05
N SER A 180 5.14 23.74 37.54
CA SER A 180 4.21 24.87 37.59
C SER A 180 3.98 25.49 36.20
N ARG A 181 4.89 25.26 35.27
CA ARG A 181 4.85 25.77 33.89
C ARG A 181 4.42 24.71 32.89
N TYR A 182 4.81 23.45 33.11
CA TYR A 182 4.53 22.30 32.26
C TYR A 182 4.07 21.11 33.11
N SER A 183 2.75 20.96 33.21
CA SER A 183 2.14 19.96 34.08
C SER A 183 1.92 18.60 33.42
N GLY A 184 2.36 18.39 32.17
CA GLY A 184 1.94 17.25 31.33
C GLY A 184 0.69 17.54 30.48
N LYS A 185 -0.05 18.61 30.80
CA LYS A 185 -1.19 19.09 30.01
C LYS A 185 -0.73 19.66 28.66
N PHE A 186 -1.42 19.33 27.57
CA PHE A 186 -0.92 19.65 26.22
C PHE A 186 -0.78 21.15 25.95
N THR A 187 -1.74 21.96 26.39
CA THR A 187 -1.75 23.42 26.15
C THR A 187 -0.62 24.15 26.86
N ASP A 188 -0.03 23.57 27.91
CA ASP A 188 1.07 24.19 28.64
C ASP A 188 2.32 24.35 27.75
N TYR A 189 2.46 23.45 26.76
CA TYR A 189 3.55 23.42 25.81
C TYR A 189 3.38 24.41 24.65
N ASP A 190 2.21 25.02 24.44
CA ASP A 190 1.97 25.91 23.27
C ASP A 190 2.92 27.12 23.23
N LYS A 191 3.52 27.50 24.37
CA LYS A 191 4.47 28.62 24.50
C LYS A 191 5.94 28.24 24.30
N MET A 192 6.27 26.96 24.30
CA MET A 192 7.67 26.53 24.20
C MET A 192 8.21 26.79 22.80
N HIS A 193 9.52 26.68 22.63
CA HIS A 193 10.17 26.58 21.32
C HIS A 193 10.47 25.10 21.02
N GLY A 194 10.49 24.72 19.75
CA GLY A 194 10.85 23.37 19.31
C GLY A 194 10.04 22.87 18.13
N TYR A 195 10.23 21.60 17.80
CA TYR A 195 9.49 20.90 16.76
C TYR A 195 8.58 19.84 17.38
N TYR A 196 7.45 19.60 16.72
CA TYR A 196 6.46 18.61 17.11
C TYR A 196 6.02 17.82 15.90
N ALA A 197 5.97 16.50 16.03
CA ALA A 197 5.34 15.66 15.03
C ALA A 197 4.33 14.73 15.70
N SER A 198 3.27 14.40 14.96
CA SER A 198 2.32 13.38 15.37
C SER A 198 1.82 12.51 14.22
N SER A 199 1.57 11.25 14.55
CA SER A 199 0.82 10.32 13.71
C SER A 199 -0.44 9.86 14.45
N GLY A 200 -1.58 9.96 13.78
CA GLY A 200 -2.87 9.53 14.32
C GLY A 200 -3.05 8.01 14.26
N GLY A 201 -3.98 7.47 15.03
CA GLY A 201 -4.39 6.07 14.96
C GLY A 201 -5.87 5.86 15.26
N ARG A 202 -6.39 4.69 14.87
CA ARG A 202 -7.81 4.31 15.01
C ARG A 202 -8.75 5.38 14.43
N LYS A 203 -9.47 6.09 15.30
CA LYS A 203 -10.44 7.14 14.91
C LYS A 203 -9.77 8.47 14.56
N ASN A 204 -8.50 8.66 14.91
CA ASN A 204 -7.72 9.81 14.48
C ASN A 204 -6.95 9.44 13.20
N THR A 205 -7.43 9.92 12.07
CA THR A 205 -6.80 9.71 10.76
C THR A 205 -5.85 10.86 10.37
N THR A 206 -5.52 11.75 11.30
CA THR A 206 -4.70 12.94 11.03
C THR A 206 -3.24 12.74 11.41
N THR A 207 -2.34 13.47 10.75
CA THR A 207 -0.90 13.52 11.06
C THR A 207 -0.45 14.98 11.06
N ARG A 208 0.47 15.39 11.93
CA ARG A 208 0.86 16.81 12.04
C ARG A 208 2.37 16.93 12.11
N MET A 209 2.91 17.96 11.48
CA MET A 209 4.22 18.50 11.82
C MET A 209 4.07 19.98 12.14
N ARG A 210 4.59 20.42 13.29
CA ARG A 210 4.50 21.81 13.73
C ARG A 210 5.84 22.34 14.19
N ARG A 211 6.07 23.62 13.92
CA ARG A 211 7.10 24.42 14.59
C ARG A 211 6.42 25.20 15.71
N TYR A 212 6.95 25.12 16.92
CA TYR A 212 6.51 25.92 18.06
C TYR A 212 7.28 27.25 18.09
N PRO A 213 6.81 28.31 18.77
CA PRO A 213 5.62 28.36 19.61
C PRO A 213 4.33 28.41 18.80
N ARG A 214 3.25 27.91 19.40
CA ARG A 214 1.87 28.07 18.90
C ARG A 214 1.15 29.23 19.59
N SER A 215 1.69 29.69 20.71
CA SER A 215 1.19 30.86 21.44
C SER A 215 2.33 31.71 22.00
N ALA A 216 2.14 33.03 22.04
CA ALA A 216 3.00 33.96 22.73
C ALA A 216 2.12 34.87 23.61
N ASN A 217 2.52 35.07 24.87
CA ASN A 217 1.75 35.85 25.85
C ASN A 217 0.27 35.42 25.97
N GLY A 218 0.03 34.10 25.90
CA GLY A 218 -1.31 33.51 26.00
C GLY A 218 -2.20 33.67 24.76
N LYS A 219 -1.67 34.20 23.65
CA LYS A 219 -2.40 34.35 22.39
C LYS A 219 -1.81 33.45 21.30
N PRO A 220 -2.63 32.84 20.43
CA PRO A 220 -2.14 32.09 19.27
C PRO A 220 -1.23 32.95 18.40
N VAL A 221 -0.19 32.36 17.84
CA VAL A 221 0.72 33.00 16.86
C VAL A 221 0.81 32.17 15.58
N PRO A 222 1.08 32.81 14.43
CA PRO A 222 1.34 32.09 13.19
C PRO A 222 2.50 31.12 13.36
N HIS A 223 2.33 29.88 12.89
CA HIS A 223 3.37 28.85 13.00
C HIS A 223 3.26 27.81 11.89
N VAL A 224 4.38 27.16 11.55
CA VAL A 224 4.39 26.07 10.56
C VAL A 224 3.51 24.93 11.06
N ALA A 225 2.58 24.48 10.23
CA ALA A 225 1.65 23.39 10.52
C ALA A 225 1.35 22.60 9.23
N LEU A 226 2.10 21.52 9.02
CA LEU A 226 1.95 20.63 7.88
C LEU A 226 0.96 19.51 8.22
N ASN A 227 0.09 19.18 7.26
CA ASN A 227 -0.99 18.20 7.40
C ASN A 227 -1.30 17.43 6.10
N GLU A 228 -0.45 17.55 5.07
CA GLU A 228 -0.68 16.98 3.74
C GLU A 228 -0.77 15.44 3.72
N GLN A 229 -0.36 14.77 4.81
CA GLN A 229 -0.48 13.32 4.97
C GLN A 229 -1.75 12.90 5.75
N ASP A 230 -2.71 13.80 5.97
CA ASP A 230 -3.99 13.45 6.57
C ASP A 230 -4.74 12.38 5.77
N ASN A 231 -5.40 11.47 6.48
CA ASN A 231 -6.18 10.35 5.96
C ASN A 231 -5.38 9.36 5.11
N HIS A 232 -4.05 9.35 5.25
CA HIS A 232 -3.17 8.38 4.58
C HIS A 232 -2.78 7.25 5.54
N PRO A 233 -3.37 6.04 5.39
CA PRO A 233 -3.15 4.94 6.34
C PRO A 233 -1.68 4.53 6.50
N GLY A 234 -0.86 4.73 5.46
CA GLY A 234 0.57 4.42 5.47
C GLY A 234 1.41 5.24 6.47
N TYR A 235 0.86 6.33 7.01
CA TYR A 235 1.49 7.20 8.01
C TYR A 235 0.76 7.21 9.36
N LEU A 236 -0.23 6.33 9.55
CA LEU A 236 -0.95 6.20 10.81
C LEU A 236 -0.29 5.16 11.72
N ILE A 237 -0.58 5.26 13.01
CA ILE A 237 -0.25 4.25 14.02
C ILE A 237 -0.83 2.91 13.58
N GLN A 238 0.02 1.89 13.63
CA GLN A 238 -0.39 0.48 13.52
C GLN A 238 -0.38 -0.10 14.94
N PRO A 239 -1.54 -0.19 15.62
CA PRO A 239 -1.56 -0.67 17.00
C PRO A 239 -1.00 -2.09 17.11
N ASN A 240 -0.44 -2.43 18.28
CA ASN A 240 0.19 -3.73 18.55
C ASN A 240 1.41 -4.10 17.67
N ARG A 241 1.77 -3.28 16.68
CA ARG A 241 2.95 -3.47 15.85
C ARG A 241 4.07 -2.55 16.33
N LYS A 242 5.30 -3.06 16.27
CA LYS A 242 6.50 -2.24 16.43
C LYS A 242 6.65 -1.31 15.22
N MET A 243 6.77 -0.02 15.50
CA MET A 243 7.08 1.03 14.53
C MET A 243 8.41 1.68 14.91
N THR A 244 9.17 2.14 13.93
CA THR A 244 10.44 2.86 14.15
C THR A 244 10.24 4.33 13.80
N VAL A 245 10.50 5.22 14.76
CA VAL A 245 10.48 6.67 14.57
C VAL A 245 11.91 7.17 14.38
N GLN A 246 12.09 8.09 13.44
CA GLN A 246 13.32 8.88 13.29
C GLN A 246 12.98 10.37 13.18
N LEU A 247 13.70 11.19 13.94
CA LEU A 247 13.61 12.64 13.97
C LEU A 247 14.96 13.23 13.56
N VAL A 248 14.94 14.16 12.61
CA VAL A 248 16.15 14.85 12.15
C VAL A 248 16.08 16.32 12.52
N ALA A 249 17.18 16.82 13.05
CA ALA A 249 17.49 18.24 13.09
C ALA A 249 18.93 18.40 12.58
N PHE A 250 19.11 18.99 11.40
CA PHE A 250 20.42 19.24 10.81
C PHE A 250 20.48 20.69 10.34
N ASP A 251 21.08 21.54 11.16
CA ASP A 251 21.08 22.99 10.96
C ASP A 251 19.65 23.54 10.77
N ASP A 252 19.22 23.81 9.54
CA ASP A 252 17.87 24.27 9.20
C ASP A 252 16.94 23.16 8.68
N VAL A 253 17.47 21.97 8.37
CA VAL A 253 16.70 20.81 7.91
C VAL A 253 16.03 20.11 9.09
N VAL A 254 14.72 19.93 8.99
CA VAL A 254 13.90 19.24 10.00
C VAL A 254 13.11 18.15 9.32
N GLN A 255 13.13 16.92 9.85
CA GLN A 255 12.39 15.80 9.27
C GLN A 255 11.72 14.93 10.35
N TYR A 256 10.54 14.40 10.01
CA TYR A 256 9.86 13.33 10.72
C TYR A 256 9.73 12.11 9.79
N ILE A 257 10.26 10.98 10.24
CA ILE A 257 10.28 9.72 9.51
C ILE A 257 9.64 8.63 10.38
N LEU A 258 8.73 7.85 9.79
CA LEU A 258 8.04 6.73 10.44
C LEU A 258 8.18 5.47 9.58
N ASP A 259 8.69 4.38 10.15
CA ASP A 259 8.98 3.12 9.46
C ASP A 259 9.83 3.31 8.18
N GLY A 260 10.82 4.20 8.25
CA GLY A 260 11.69 4.53 7.11
C GLY A 260 11.00 5.32 6.00
N LYS A 261 9.84 5.91 6.27
CA LYS A 261 9.08 6.76 5.35
C LYS A 261 9.17 8.21 5.81
N LEU A 262 9.58 9.10 4.92
CA LEU A 262 9.56 10.53 5.18
C LEU A 262 8.11 11.02 5.25
N VAL A 263 7.65 11.38 6.44
CA VAL A 263 6.28 11.86 6.67
C VAL A 263 6.23 13.36 6.38
N TYR A 264 7.12 14.12 7.00
CA TYR A 264 7.24 15.57 6.84
C TYR A 264 8.70 15.99 6.81
N GLN A 265 8.98 17.04 6.05
CA GLN A 265 10.23 17.79 6.15
C GLN A 265 10.01 19.25 5.78
N PHE A 266 10.89 20.12 6.27
CA PHE A 266 11.04 21.47 5.76
C PHE A 266 12.44 21.99 6.10
N ARG A 267 12.85 23.07 5.43
CA ARG A 267 14.06 23.83 5.74
C ARG A 267 13.88 25.32 5.47
N GLN A 268 14.89 26.15 5.74
CA GLN A 268 14.82 27.56 5.36
C GLN A 268 14.75 27.70 3.83
N GLY A 269 13.95 28.67 3.37
CA GLY A 269 13.72 28.97 1.97
C GLY A 269 12.56 28.21 1.33
N ASP A 270 12.03 27.16 1.98
CA ASP A 270 10.89 26.38 1.49
C ASP A 270 9.57 27.17 1.54
N SER A 271 8.62 26.83 0.68
CA SER A 271 7.22 27.24 0.84
C SER A 271 6.50 26.29 1.79
N VAL A 272 6.01 26.80 2.91
CA VAL A 272 5.37 26.02 3.99
C VAL A 272 4.02 26.60 4.37
N GLU A 273 3.11 25.74 4.86
CA GLU A 273 1.83 26.17 5.41
C GLU A 273 2.00 26.73 6.82
N LEU A 274 1.57 27.98 7.01
CA LEU A 274 1.41 28.60 8.33
C LEU A 274 -0.05 28.51 8.77
N GLU A 275 -0.28 27.94 9.95
CA GLU A 275 -1.54 28.03 10.68
C GLU A 275 -1.58 29.35 11.49
N ASP A 276 -2.63 30.14 11.27
CA ASP A 276 -2.91 31.40 11.95
C ASP A 276 -4.40 31.50 12.30
N ARG A 277 -4.81 32.56 13.01
CA ARG A 277 -6.22 32.88 13.27
C ARG A 277 -6.61 34.22 12.67
N ALA A 278 -7.72 34.24 11.93
CA ALA A 278 -8.35 35.46 11.47
C ALA A 278 -8.88 36.31 12.64
N ALA A 279 -9.25 37.56 12.35
CA ALA A 279 -9.81 38.49 13.33
C ALA A 279 -11.10 37.97 14.00
N ASP A 280 -11.84 37.06 13.36
CA ASP A 280 -13.02 36.39 13.90
C ASP A 280 -12.69 35.09 14.68
N GLY A 281 -11.41 34.79 14.86
CA GLY A 281 -10.90 33.62 15.58
C GLY A 281 -10.88 32.31 14.78
N LYS A 282 -11.32 32.32 13.51
CA LYS A 282 -11.27 31.14 12.63
C LYS A 282 -9.84 30.81 12.23
N LEU A 283 -9.57 29.52 12.11
CA LEU A 283 -8.30 29.02 11.64
C LEU A 283 -8.12 29.37 10.16
N VAL A 284 -6.94 29.87 9.80
CA VAL A 284 -6.56 30.18 8.42
C VAL A 284 -5.20 29.56 8.16
N GLN A 285 -5.06 28.87 7.04
CA GLN A 285 -3.77 28.40 6.54
C GLN A 285 -3.30 29.29 5.40
N ARG A 286 -2.02 29.66 5.40
CA ARG A 286 -1.40 30.44 4.31
C ARG A 286 -0.07 29.83 3.94
N LEU A 287 0.14 29.64 2.64
CA LEU A 287 1.45 29.25 2.13
C LEU A 287 2.38 30.47 2.17
N THR A 288 3.54 30.33 2.80
CA THR A 288 4.58 31.37 2.84
C THR A 288 5.95 30.78 2.59
N ARG A 289 6.91 31.61 2.18
CA ARG A 289 8.32 31.22 2.19
C ARG A 289 8.87 31.33 3.60
N LEU A 290 9.46 30.27 4.13
CA LEU A 290 10.11 30.26 5.44
C LEU A 290 11.46 30.96 5.35
N ASP A 291 11.66 32.02 6.13
CA ASP A 291 12.94 32.71 6.23
C ASP A 291 13.51 32.64 7.65
N SER A 292 14.75 33.07 7.82
CA SER A 292 15.47 33.01 9.09
C SER A 292 14.87 33.90 10.18
N GLU A 293 14.10 34.93 9.81
CA GLU A 293 13.49 35.86 10.77
C GLU A 293 12.14 35.33 11.29
N SER A 294 11.29 34.84 10.39
CA SER A 294 9.96 34.31 10.69
C SER A 294 9.99 32.89 11.27
N GLY A 295 11.05 32.12 10.99
CA GLY A 295 11.19 30.75 11.44
C GLY A 295 12.64 30.33 11.67
N PRO A 296 13.35 30.92 12.65
CA PRO A 296 14.72 30.54 12.94
C PRO A 296 14.82 29.05 13.29
N ALA A 297 15.88 28.41 12.81
CA ALA A 297 16.15 27.02 13.12
C ALA A 297 16.65 26.87 14.57
N TYR A 298 16.19 25.83 15.25
CA TYR A 298 16.63 25.54 16.61
C TYR A 298 17.97 24.78 16.58
N ARG A 299 18.97 25.33 17.25
CA ARG A 299 20.35 24.81 17.24
C ARG A 299 20.63 23.80 18.34
N GLU A 300 19.77 23.75 19.36
CA GLU A 300 19.82 22.79 20.45
C GLU A 300 18.46 22.75 21.14
N GLY A 301 18.21 21.69 21.91
CA GLY A 301 17.07 21.59 22.81
C GLY A 301 16.82 20.16 23.29
N PHE A 302 15.79 20.00 24.10
CA PHE A 302 15.41 18.73 24.71
C PHE A 302 14.52 17.88 23.79
N PHE A 303 14.54 16.58 24.04
CA PHE A 303 13.67 15.59 23.41
C PHE A 303 12.62 15.10 24.41
N GLY A 304 11.39 14.88 23.94
CA GLY A 304 10.32 14.37 24.80
C GLY A 304 9.31 13.48 24.07
N PHE A 305 9.01 12.33 24.68
CA PHE A 305 7.88 11.48 24.29
C PHE A 305 6.58 12.09 24.80
N ARG A 306 5.59 12.32 23.93
CA ARG A 306 4.34 13.01 24.28
C ARG A 306 3.12 12.13 24.04
N MET A 307 2.27 11.99 25.07
CA MET A 307 1.20 10.99 25.10
C MET A 307 -0.10 11.49 25.70
N VAL A 308 -1.26 11.23 25.08
CA VAL A 308 -2.56 11.63 25.65
C VAL A 308 -3.52 10.45 25.66
N GLY A 309 -3.89 9.97 26.84
CA GLY A 309 -4.90 8.92 26.97
C GLY A 309 -4.54 7.67 26.19
N THR A 310 -3.31 7.17 26.35
CA THR A 310 -2.76 6.08 25.54
C THR A 310 -1.82 5.17 26.34
N HIS A 311 -1.36 4.09 25.72
CA HIS A 311 -0.33 3.19 26.23
C HIS A 311 0.75 3.06 25.17
N HIS A 312 1.98 3.44 25.47
CA HIS A 312 3.13 3.27 24.58
C HIS A 312 4.24 2.50 25.31
N VAL A 313 4.90 1.63 24.56
CA VAL A 313 6.10 0.91 25.00
C VAL A 313 7.23 1.30 24.06
N TYR A 314 8.23 2.02 24.57
CA TYR A 314 9.38 2.49 23.80
C TYR A 314 10.62 1.64 24.05
N SER A 315 11.46 1.49 23.03
CA SER A 315 12.73 0.76 23.10
C SER A 315 13.74 1.35 22.11
N ASN A 316 15.01 0.95 22.23
CA ASN A 316 16.08 1.31 21.28
C ASN A 316 16.23 2.83 21.06
N PHE A 317 16.20 3.65 22.13
CA PHE A 317 16.44 5.09 22.00
C PHE A 317 17.91 5.32 21.65
N ARG A 318 18.18 5.94 20.50
CA ARG A 318 19.52 6.23 19.98
C ARG A 318 19.56 7.64 19.42
N VAL A 319 20.70 8.31 19.57
CA VAL A 319 20.99 9.61 18.96
C VAL A 319 22.31 9.50 18.23
N HIS A 320 22.28 9.70 16.91
CA HIS A 320 23.47 9.72 16.07
C HIS A 320 23.82 11.14 15.64
N GLU A 321 25.11 11.39 15.45
CA GLU A 321 25.59 12.58 14.77
C GLU A 321 25.23 12.53 13.28
N LEU A 322 24.98 13.70 12.70
CA LEU A 322 24.87 13.89 11.27
C LEU A 322 26.02 14.77 10.79
N LEU A 323 26.90 14.19 10.00
CA LEU A 323 28.07 14.87 9.47
C LEU A 323 27.72 15.49 8.11
N PRO A 324 28.05 16.77 7.85
CA PRO A 324 27.88 17.35 6.53
C PRO A 324 28.57 16.49 5.47
N VAL A 325 27.94 16.33 4.30
CA VAL A 325 28.62 15.73 3.15
C VAL A 325 29.58 16.78 2.62
N GLU A 326 30.87 16.66 2.95
CA GLU A 326 31.92 17.45 2.31
C GLU A 326 31.99 17.05 0.83
N THR A 327 31.97 18.05 -0.06
CA THR A 327 31.89 17.86 -1.52
C THR A 327 33.08 17.11 -2.12
N GLU A 328 34.14 16.86 -1.34
CA GLU A 328 35.31 16.10 -1.73
C GLU A 328 35.71 15.16 -0.56
N ASN A 329 35.60 13.85 -0.77
CA ASN A 329 36.08 12.78 0.14
C ASN A 329 35.20 12.40 1.36
N SER A 330 33.91 12.13 1.16
CA SER A 330 33.15 11.35 2.15
C SER A 330 33.13 9.86 1.77
N ASP A 331 33.39 9.00 2.74
CA ASP A 331 33.31 7.52 2.75
C ASP A 331 31.88 6.98 2.45
N SER A 332 31.11 7.62 1.56
CA SER A 332 29.86 7.05 1.05
C SER A 332 30.19 5.95 0.06
N SER A 333 29.47 4.82 0.13
CA SER A 333 29.65 3.69 -0.81
C SER A 333 29.45 4.08 -2.28
N HIS A 334 28.79 5.22 -2.54
CA HIS A 334 28.48 5.71 -3.89
C HIS A 334 28.76 7.21 -4.06
N PRO A 335 29.39 7.67 -5.16
CA PRO A 335 29.49 9.09 -5.51
C PRO A 335 28.12 9.74 -5.75
N ILE A 336 27.94 10.96 -5.22
CA ILE A 336 26.75 11.77 -5.43
C ILE A 336 26.78 12.44 -6.81
N VAL A 337 25.70 12.30 -7.57
CA VAL A 337 25.49 12.95 -8.86
C VAL A 337 24.22 13.80 -8.81
N ARG A 338 24.41 15.12 -8.76
CA ARG A 338 23.31 16.08 -8.79
C ARG A 338 22.85 16.31 -10.22
N VAL A 339 21.54 16.33 -10.45
CA VAL A 339 20.93 16.59 -11.75
C VAL A 339 19.77 17.58 -11.64
N ASP A 340 19.63 18.48 -12.60
CA ASP A 340 18.62 19.56 -12.61
C ASP A 340 17.71 19.52 -13.86
N SER A 341 17.79 18.43 -14.63
CA SER A 341 17.09 18.30 -15.90
C SER A 341 16.89 16.84 -16.29
N ILE A 342 15.85 16.58 -17.09
CA ILE A 342 15.49 15.24 -17.56
C ILE A 342 16.63 14.60 -18.37
N ASP A 343 17.36 15.37 -19.16
CA ASP A 343 18.48 14.85 -19.95
C ASP A 343 19.70 14.50 -19.09
N GLN A 344 19.96 15.24 -18.01
CA GLN A 344 20.99 14.87 -17.05
C GLN A 344 20.59 13.61 -16.28
N LEU A 345 19.33 13.52 -15.80
CA LEU A 345 18.82 12.32 -15.14
C LEU A 345 18.96 11.09 -16.04
N ARG A 346 18.57 11.20 -17.32
CA ARG A 346 18.72 10.12 -18.32
C ARG A 346 20.17 9.66 -18.48
N LYS A 347 21.13 10.58 -18.48
CA LYS A 347 22.56 10.25 -18.60
C LYS A 347 23.10 9.60 -17.34
N ALA A 348 22.72 10.11 -16.17
CA ALA A 348 23.14 9.57 -14.88
C ALA A 348 22.60 8.14 -14.68
N ALA A 349 21.29 7.93 -14.93
CA ALA A 349 20.60 6.65 -14.76
C ALA A 349 21.19 5.45 -15.53
N GLN A 350 22.08 5.70 -16.50
CA GLN A 350 22.77 4.66 -17.27
C GLN A 350 24.04 4.13 -16.60
N ARG A 351 24.59 4.83 -15.62
CA ARG A 351 25.81 4.46 -14.88
C ARG A 351 25.44 3.80 -13.56
N SER A 352 26.33 2.96 -13.04
CA SER A 352 26.11 2.16 -11.82
C SER A 352 26.85 2.76 -10.63
N GLY A 353 26.46 2.36 -9.42
CA GLY A 353 27.16 2.72 -8.19
C GLY A 353 27.02 4.20 -7.85
N GLN A 354 25.85 4.80 -8.01
CA GLN A 354 25.64 6.24 -7.87
C GLN A 354 24.55 6.58 -6.87
N HIS A 355 24.71 7.71 -6.20
CA HIS A 355 23.60 8.39 -5.54
C HIS A 355 23.15 9.56 -6.41
N ILE A 356 22.11 9.35 -7.21
CA ILE A 356 21.56 10.37 -8.13
C ILE A 356 20.54 11.21 -7.39
N VAL A 357 20.75 12.52 -7.33
CA VAL A 357 19.88 13.46 -6.62
C VAL A 357 19.34 14.47 -7.62
N MET A 358 18.03 14.42 -7.87
CA MET A 358 17.38 15.38 -8.75
C MET A 358 16.92 16.61 -7.96
N GLU A 359 17.20 17.81 -8.46
CA GLU A 359 16.73 19.03 -7.80
C GLU A 359 15.19 19.05 -7.74
N PRO A 360 14.57 19.40 -6.60
CA PRO A 360 13.13 19.57 -6.51
C PRO A 360 12.60 20.59 -7.53
N GLY A 361 11.44 20.33 -8.12
CA GLY A 361 10.86 21.20 -9.13
C GLY A 361 9.88 20.49 -10.07
N ASP A 362 9.29 21.28 -10.96
CA ASP A 362 8.38 20.81 -12.01
C ASP A 362 9.15 20.55 -13.30
N TYR A 363 9.03 19.32 -13.83
CA TYR A 363 9.72 18.89 -15.04
C TYR A 363 8.73 18.37 -16.07
N LEU A 364 8.77 18.94 -17.27
CA LEU A 364 7.99 18.48 -18.40
C LEU A 364 8.67 17.29 -19.08
N ILE A 365 7.96 16.16 -19.17
CA ILE A 365 8.36 15.01 -19.98
C ILE A 365 7.81 15.19 -21.39
N ALA A 366 8.55 15.90 -22.24
CA ALA A 366 8.14 16.21 -23.61
C ALA A 366 8.17 14.99 -24.57
N ASP A 367 8.84 13.90 -24.19
CA ASP A 367 8.85 12.64 -24.92
C ASP A 367 8.75 11.42 -23.97
N ARG A 368 8.05 10.34 -24.38
CA ARG A 368 8.03 9.07 -23.64
C ARG A 368 9.12 8.11 -24.15
N LYS A 369 10.26 8.63 -24.66
CA LYS A 369 11.48 7.80 -24.84
C LYS A 369 11.90 7.15 -23.51
N GLY A 370 11.41 7.71 -22.40
CA GLY A 370 11.43 7.13 -21.08
C GLY A 370 12.64 7.58 -20.26
N LEU A 371 12.59 7.25 -18.98
CA LEU A 371 13.67 7.29 -18.01
C LEU A 371 14.17 5.84 -17.85
N VAL A 372 15.27 5.54 -18.54
CA VAL A 372 15.86 4.19 -18.54
C VAL A 372 16.96 4.14 -17.49
N PHE A 373 16.69 3.43 -16.40
CA PHE A 373 17.63 3.13 -15.34
C PHE A 373 18.28 1.78 -15.65
N SER A 374 19.38 1.83 -16.41
CA SER A 374 20.15 0.64 -16.82
C SER A 374 21.41 0.43 -15.99
N GLY A 375 21.89 1.46 -15.29
CA GLY A 375 22.89 1.28 -14.25
C GLY A 375 22.32 0.48 -13.08
N SER A 376 23.19 -0.22 -12.36
CA SER A 376 22.82 -1.00 -11.16
C SER A 376 23.38 -0.36 -9.90
N ASP A 377 22.91 -0.78 -8.73
CA ASP A 377 23.43 -0.30 -7.43
C ASP A 377 23.38 1.23 -7.33
N ASN A 378 22.20 1.80 -7.63
CA ASN A 378 21.98 3.24 -7.54
C ASN A 378 20.89 3.56 -6.53
N ASP A 379 21.09 4.61 -5.74
CA ASP A 379 20.01 5.31 -5.03
C ASP A 379 19.62 6.56 -5.83
N VAL A 380 18.33 6.75 -6.09
CA VAL A 380 17.78 7.83 -6.91
C VAL A 380 16.75 8.59 -6.08
N GLU A 381 17.11 9.80 -5.70
CA GLU A 381 16.28 10.69 -4.89
C GLU A 381 15.52 11.67 -5.78
N LEU A 382 14.19 11.55 -5.77
CA LEU A 382 13.23 12.38 -6.52
C LEU A 382 12.28 13.13 -5.59
N THR A 383 12.56 13.22 -4.28
CA THR A 383 11.73 13.98 -3.34
C THR A 383 11.58 15.43 -3.80
N GLY A 384 10.33 15.90 -3.89
CA GLY A 384 9.99 17.25 -4.37
C GLY A 384 10.01 17.40 -5.90
N VAL A 385 10.30 16.35 -6.67
CA VAL A 385 10.21 16.34 -8.13
C VAL A 385 8.78 16.05 -8.58
N LYS A 386 8.24 16.85 -9.50
CA LYS A 386 7.00 16.58 -10.21
C LYS A 386 7.25 16.41 -11.70
N LEU A 387 6.93 15.24 -12.23
CA LEU A 387 7.03 14.89 -13.64
C LEU A 387 5.65 15.07 -14.29
N ASN A 388 5.52 16.11 -15.12
CA ASN A 388 4.32 16.40 -15.89
C ASN A 388 4.41 15.71 -17.25
N VAL A 389 3.47 14.81 -17.56
CA VAL A 389 3.54 13.92 -18.73
C VAL A 389 2.30 14.12 -19.60
N PRO A 390 2.36 14.95 -20.66
CA PRO A 390 1.21 15.10 -21.55
C PRO A 390 0.91 13.76 -22.26
N ILE A 391 -0.32 13.25 -22.11
CA ILE A 391 -0.68 11.92 -22.63
C ILE A 391 -0.67 11.82 -24.16
N GLU A 392 -0.60 12.96 -24.84
CA GLU A 392 -0.54 13.02 -26.30
C GLU A 392 0.86 12.76 -26.89
N VAL A 393 1.88 12.76 -26.05
CA VAL A 393 3.28 12.56 -26.43
C VAL A 393 3.42 11.20 -27.13
N ALA A 394 3.65 11.25 -28.45
CA ALA A 394 3.40 10.14 -29.37
C ALA A 394 4.52 9.08 -29.48
N SER A 395 5.57 9.14 -28.65
CA SER A 395 6.75 8.27 -28.80
C SER A 395 7.08 7.50 -27.53
N GLY A 396 7.06 6.15 -27.59
CA GLY A 396 7.44 5.24 -26.50
C GLY A 396 6.26 4.71 -25.67
N ARG A 397 6.43 3.52 -25.07
CA ARG A 397 5.38 2.82 -24.30
C ARG A 397 5.57 2.87 -22.80
N ASN A 398 6.80 2.97 -22.30
CA ASN A 398 7.09 2.87 -20.87
C ASN A 398 7.76 4.18 -20.45
N LEU A 399 7.26 4.86 -19.41
CA LEU A 399 7.98 6.04 -18.89
C LEU A 399 9.22 5.58 -18.12
N PHE A 400 9.07 4.90 -17.00
CA PHE A 400 10.18 4.35 -16.23
C PHE A 400 10.53 2.93 -16.69
N GLN A 401 11.82 2.68 -16.89
CA GLN A 401 12.35 1.36 -17.22
C GLN A 401 13.52 1.03 -16.31
N LEU A 402 13.26 0.23 -15.28
CA LEU A 402 14.27 -0.23 -14.31
C LEU A 402 14.80 -1.57 -14.79
N THR A 403 15.93 -1.51 -15.49
CA THR A 403 16.57 -2.67 -16.14
C THR A 403 17.87 -3.10 -15.46
N GLY A 404 18.55 -2.18 -14.77
CA GLY A 404 19.62 -2.54 -13.84
C GLY A 404 19.05 -3.16 -12.56
N ASN A 405 19.94 -3.71 -11.74
CA ASN A 405 19.60 -4.35 -10.46
C ASN A 405 19.95 -3.42 -9.30
N ASP A 406 19.43 -3.74 -8.11
CA ASP A 406 19.79 -3.04 -6.86
C ASP A 406 19.52 -1.52 -6.94
N LEU A 407 18.50 -1.13 -7.71
CA LEU A 407 18.05 0.26 -7.80
C LEU A 407 17.11 0.57 -6.66
N THR A 408 17.31 1.71 -5.99
CA THR A 408 16.31 2.30 -5.11
C THR A 408 15.90 3.65 -5.68
N ILE A 409 14.60 3.84 -5.95
CA ILE A 409 14.02 5.12 -6.35
C ILE A 409 13.13 5.61 -5.21
N ARG A 410 13.38 6.83 -4.72
CA ARG A 410 12.67 7.45 -3.59
C ARG A 410 11.93 8.71 -4.03
N GLY A 411 10.69 8.84 -3.56
CA GLY A 411 9.87 10.01 -3.79
C GLY A 411 9.46 10.22 -5.25
N GLY A 412 9.20 11.48 -5.59
CA GLY A 412 8.74 11.90 -6.90
C GLY A 412 7.22 11.77 -7.09
N SER A 413 6.67 12.65 -7.91
CA SER A 413 5.30 12.56 -8.39
C SER A 413 5.26 12.52 -9.92
N ILE A 414 4.37 11.72 -10.46
CA ILE A 414 4.10 11.61 -11.89
C ILE A 414 2.65 11.95 -12.12
N GLU A 415 2.40 12.86 -13.05
CA GLU A 415 1.05 13.23 -13.45
C GLU A 415 0.91 13.21 -14.97
N ASP A 416 0.10 12.28 -15.46
CA ASP A 416 -0.39 12.31 -16.83
C ASP A 416 -1.39 13.46 -16.99
N THR A 417 -1.19 14.34 -17.99
CA THR A 417 -2.03 15.52 -18.22
C THR A 417 -2.78 15.45 -19.56
N TYR A 418 -4.05 15.86 -19.55
CA TYR A 418 -4.82 16.03 -20.78
C TYR A 418 -4.39 17.33 -21.51
N PRO A 419 -4.34 17.34 -22.85
CA PRO A 419 -3.93 18.54 -23.61
C PRO A 419 -4.83 19.76 -23.39
N ASP A 420 -6.09 19.55 -23.00
CA ASP A 420 -7.06 20.62 -22.71
C ASP A 420 -6.99 21.13 -21.26
N GLY A 421 -6.09 20.58 -20.43
CA GLY A 421 -5.93 20.95 -19.03
C GLY A 421 -6.98 20.34 -18.10
N SER A 422 -7.91 19.52 -18.61
CA SER A 422 -8.83 18.77 -17.76
C SER A 422 -8.08 17.79 -16.85
N THR A 423 -8.65 17.50 -15.70
CA THR A 423 -8.07 16.58 -14.69
C THR A 423 -8.92 15.33 -14.47
N GLU A 424 -10.10 15.26 -15.09
CA GLU A 424 -11.05 14.16 -15.00
C GLU A 424 -11.89 14.04 -16.29
N VAL A 425 -12.46 12.86 -16.51
CA VAL A 425 -13.40 12.61 -17.61
C VAL A 425 -14.81 12.56 -17.04
N THR A 426 -15.63 13.54 -17.40
CA THR A 426 -17.03 13.64 -16.96
C THR A 426 -18.02 13.21 -18.04
N ASP A 427 -17.65 13.36 -19.31
CA ASP A 427 -18.40 12.86 -20.47
C ASP A 427 -17.62 11.74 -21.17
N PHE A 428 -17.98 10.50 -20.83
CA PHE A 428 -17.36 9.31 -21.40
C PHE A 428 -17.70 9.11 -22.88
N GLY A 429 -18.88 9.54 -23.35
CA GLY A 429 -19.28 9.44 -24.74
C GLY A 429 -18.35 10.27 -25.62
N SER A 430 -18.33 11.58 -25.39
CA SER A 430 -17.47 12.54 -26.10
C SER A 430 -15.99 12.19 -25.99
N TYR A 431 -15.50 11.81 -24.80
CA TYR A 431 -14.11 11.37 -24.61
C TYR A 431 -13.74 10.24 -25.57
N ASN A 432 -14.60 9.22 -25.66
CA ASN A 432 -14.34 8.04 -26.47
C ASN A 432 -14.61 8.25 -27.96
N GLN A 433 -15.18 9.38 -28.36
CA GLN A 433 -15.26 9.82 -29.77
C GLN A 433 -13.99 10.53 -30.23
N GLY A 434 -13.32 11.27 -29.34
CA GLY A 434 -12.11 12.06 -29.61
C GLY A 434 -10.82 11.26 -29.88
N ARG A 435 -9.66 11.85 -29.57
CA ARG A 435 -8.35 11.21 -29.75
C ARG A 435 -8.21 10.00 -28.82
N LYS A 436 -7.65 8.89 -29.33
CA LYS A 436 -7.53 7.63 -28.55
C LYS A 436 -6.19 7.59 -27.81
N TYR A 437 -6.21 7.67 -26.49
CA TYR A 437 -5.02 7.61 -25.64
C TYR A 437 -4.66 6.17 -25.22
N GLY A 438 -3.47 5.98 -24.63
CA GLY A 438 -3.00 4.71 -24.04
C GLY A 438 -2.06 3.87 -24.92
N ARG A 439 -1.97 2.56 -24.62
CA ARG A 439 -0.90 1.58 -24.99
C ARG A 439 0.42 1.82 -24.29
N MET A 440 0.33 2.12 -23.00
CA MET A 440 1.45 2.58 -22.20
C MET A 440 1.52 1.82 -20.87
N ASN A 441 2.71 1.83 -20.27
CA ASN A 441 2.92 1.57 -18.86
C ASN A 441 3.65 2.78 -18.27
N GLU A 442 3.34 3.12 -17.03
CA GLU A 442 4.06 4.16 -16.33
C GLU A 442 5.44 3.67 -15.89
N MET A 443 5.53 2.44 -15.41
CA MET A 443 6.78 1.86 -14.96
C MET A 443 6.87 0.38 -15.30
N VAL A 444 8.07 -0.05 -15.71
CA VAL A 444 8.41 -1.46 -15.87
C VAL A 444 9.68 -1.79 -15.11
N ILE A 445 9.60 -2.77 -14.20
CA ILE A 445 10.69 -3.28 -13.37
C ILE A 445 11.10 -4.67 -13.86
N ARG A 446 12.25 -4.71 -14.55
CA ARG A 446 12.82 -5.94 -15.12
C ARG A 446 14.02 -6.46 -14.34
N GLY A 447 14.86 -5.56 -13.84
CA GLY A 447 16.00 -5.95 -13.01
C GLY A 447 15.56 -6.41 -11.61
N ASP A 448 16.47 -7.12 -10.95
CA ASP A 448 16.27 -7.74 -9.65
C ASP A 448 16.62 -6.79 -8.50
N ASN A 449 16.04 -7.04 -7.31
CA ASN A 449 16.25 -6.26 -6.09
C ASN A 449 15.99 -4.74 -6.24
N ASN A 450 15.06 -4.38 -7.12
CA ASN A 450 14.70 -2.99 -7.36
C ASN A 450 13.59 -2.53 -6.41
N ARG A 451 13.71 -1.31 -5.90
CA ARG A 451 12.81 -0.70 -4.91
C ARG A 451 12.26 0.63 -5.42
N VAL A 452 10.95 0.81 -5.26
CA VAL A 452 10.27 2.08 -5.54
C VAL A 452 9.52 2.48 -4.29
N ILE A 453 9.91 3.62 -3.71
CA ILE A 453 9.52 4.01 -2.36
C ILE A 453 8.92 5.42 -2.41
N GLY A 454 7.69 5.60 -1.93
CA GLY A 454 7.11 6.92 -1.72
C GLY A 454 6.69 7.66 -3.00
N MET A 455 6.65 6.98 -4.15
CA MET A 455 6.30 7.61 -5.42
C MET A 455 4.77 7.79 -5.55
N LYS A 456 4.34 8.96 -6.03
CA LYS A 456 2.95 9.27 -6.33
C LYS A 456 2.71 9.24 -7.84
N MET A 457 1.68 8.56 -8.31
CA MET A 457 1.34 8.44 -9.73
C MET A 457 -0.14 8.75 -9.95
N ILE A 458 -0.44 9.68 -10.84
CA ILE A 458 -1.78 9.88 -11.39
C ILE A 458 -1.73 9.52 -12.88
N ILE A 459 -2.32 8.38 -13.21
CA ILE A 459 -2.23 7.77 -14.53
C ILE A 459 -3.54 7.98 -15.28
N ARG A 460 -3.46 8.60 -16.45
CA ARG A 460 -4.62 9.02 -17.24
C ARG A 460 -4.53 8.55 -18.68
N GLY A 461 -5.67 8.49 -19.35
CA GLY A 461 -5.70 8.26 -20.78
C GLY A 461 -5.70 6.79 -21.17
N SER A 462 -6.84 6.29 -21.64
CA SER A 462 -6.94 4.95 -22.24
C SER A 462 -8.07 4.90 -23.26
N TYR A 463 -8.14 3.83 -24.04
CA TYR A 463 -9.29 3.62 -24.93
C TYR A 463 -9.71 2.15 -25.02
N PRO A 464 -11.02 1.85 -24.92
CA PRO A 464 -12.05 2.73 -24.40
C PRO A 464 -11.85 3.01 -22.90
N TYR A 465 -12.39 4.12 -22.40
CA TYR A 465 -12.39 4.45 -20.97
C TYR A 465 -13.82 4.64 -20.45
N GLY A 466 -14.12 4.18 -19.23
CA GLY A 466 -15.47 4.30 -18.65
C GLY A 466 -16.48 3.22 -19.01
N TYR A 467 -16.07 2.17 -19.74
CA TYR A 467 -16.95 1.06 -20.14
C TYR A 467 -16.53 -0.29 -19.55
N GLY A 468 -15.47 -0.29 -18.73
CA GLY A 468 -14.92 -1.49 -18.12
C GLY A 468 -14.70 -2.62 -19.10
N ASN A 469 -15.21 -3.79 -18.75
CA ASN A 469 -14.93 -5.02 -19.49
C ASN A 469 -15.88 -5.25 -20.66
N MET A 470 -16.93 -4.44 -20.84
CA MET A 470 -18.07 -4.77 -21.74
C MET A 470 -17.68 -4.91 -23.22
N PHE A 471 -16.57 -4.27 -23.61
CA PHE A 471 -16.01 -4.36 -24.97
C PHE A 471 -14.72 -5.20 -25.05
N GLY A 472 -14.26 -5.75 -23.92
CA GLY A 472 -13.17 -6.72 -23.81
C GLY A 472 -12.01 -6.30 -22.91
N ILE A 473 -11.24 -7.30 -22.46
CA ILE A 473 -10.05 -7.14 -21.58
C ILE A 473 -8.77 -7.78 -22.14
N GLY A 474 -8.80 -8.34 -23.35
CA GLY A 474 -7.69 -9.07 -23.97
C GLY A 474 -8.04 -9.65 -25.33
N GLY A 475 -7.57 -10.87 -25.64
CA GLY A 475 -7.97 -11.58 -26.85
C GLY A 475 -9.50 -11.75 -26.92
N GLY A 476 -10.10 -11.37 -28.05
CA GLY A 476 -11.57 -11.38 -28.21
C GLY A 476 -12.27 -10.05 -27.90
N SER A 477 -11.53 -8.96 -27.65
CA SER A 477 -12.10 -7.62 -27.55
C SER A 477 -12.73 -7.16 -28.88
N VAL A 478 -13.94 -6.62 -28.83
CA VAL A 478 -14.62 -6.06 -30.00
C VAL A 478 -14.03 -4.70 -30.38
N LEU A 479 -13.49 -3.97 -29.41
CA LEU A 479 -12.73 -2.74 -29.63
C LEU A 479 -11.23 -2.98 -29.54
N ARG A 480 -10.47 -2.21 -30.33
CA ARG A 480 -9.01 -2.19 -30.21
C ARG A 480 -8.60 -1.45 -28.95
N LEU A 481 -8.32 -2.20 -27.89
CA LEU A 481 -7.90 -1.66 -26.61
C LEU A 481 -6.55 -0.92 -26.71
N ARG A 482 -6.47 0.19 -25.99
CA ARG A 482 -5.28 0.99 -25.70
C ARG A 482 -5.21 1.21 -24.19
N LYS A 483 -4.76 0.18 -23.48
CA LYS A 483 -4.64 0.22 -22.03
C LYS A 483 -3.52 1.14 -21.57
N HIS A 484 -3.67 1.78 -20.43
CA HIS A 484 -2.59 2.46 -19.74
C HIS A 484 -2.49 1.89 -18.33
N CYS A 485 -1.37 1.22 -18.05
CA CYS A 485 -1.14 0.56 -16.76
C CYS A 485 -0.11 1.34 -15.94
N GLY A 486 -0.09 1.11 -14.63
CA GLY A 486 0.95 1.66 -13.74
C GLY A 486 2.24 0.86 -13.80
N ILE A 487 2.44 -0.03 -12.82
CA ILE A 487 3.71 -0.68 -12.54
C ILE A 487 3.65 -2.15 -12.97
N GLN A 488 4.46 -2.50 -13.98
CA GLN A 488 4.69 -3.88 -14.42
C GLN A 488 5.95 -4.44 -13.78
N ILE A 489 5.88 -5.62 -13.16
CA ILE A 489 7.01 -6.26 -12.49
C ILE A 489 7.31 -7.63 -13.11
N THR A 490 8.59 -7.85 -13.39
CA THR A 490 9.13 -9.12 -13.90
C THR A 490 10.44 -9.57 -13.24
N GLY A 491 11.17 -8.67 -12.56
CA GLY A 491 12.37 -8.98 -11.79
C GLY A 491 12.07 -9.61 -10.42
N ASN A 492 13.05 -10.30 -9.86
CA ASN A 492 13.00 -10.88 -8.51
C ASN A 492 13.20 -9.80 -7.44
N ASP A 493 12.70 -10.08 -6.23
CA ASP A 493 12.95 -9.27 -5.02
C ASP A 493 12.53 -7.79 -5.17
N ALA A 494 11.62 -7.50 -6.10
CA ALA A 494 11.12 -6.16 -6.31
C ALA A 494 10.25 -5.70 -5.13
N VAL A 495 10.44 -4.46 -4.69
CA VAL A 495 9.69 -3.85 -3.58
C VAL A 495 8.99 -2.58 -4.06
N ILE A 496 7.68 -2.52 -3.89
CA ILE A 496 6.88 -1.30 -4.00
C ILE A 496 6.43 -0.93 -2.59
N ASP A 497 6.84 0.23 -2.11
CA ASP A 497 6.60 0.66 -0.73
C ASP A 497 6.08 2.09 -0.67
N SER A 498 5.11 2.37 0.18
CA SER A 498 4.59 3.71 0.45
C SER A 498 4.15 4.49 -0.80
N CYS A 499 3.81 3.79 -1.87
CA CYS A 499 3.44 4.41 -3.14
C CYS A 499 1.95 4.77 -3.16
N GLN A 500 1.60 5.73 -4.01
CA GLN A 500 0.21 6.07 -4.30
C GLN A 500 -0.01 5.97 -5.80
N VAL A 501 -0.94 5.14 -6.23
CA VAL A 501 -1.26 4.93 -7.64
C VAL A 501 -2.74 5.22 -7.86
N LYS A 502 -3.04 6.42 -8.36
CA LYS A 502 -4.37 6.81 -8.82
C LYS A 502 -4.50 6.47 -10.30
N MET A 503 -5.44 5.58 -10.60
CA MET A 503 -5.73 5.10 -11.94
C MET A 503 -7.02 5.77 -12.45
N GLU A 504 -6.87 6.63 -13.45
CA GLU A 504 -7.96 7.19 -14.26
C GLU A 504 -7.80 6.72 -15.72
N ALA A 505 -7.47 5.44 -15.85
CA ALA A 505 -7.24 4.77 -17.11
C ALA A 505 -7.55 3.27 -17.01
N PHE A 506 -8.04 2.70 -18.10
CA PHE A 506 -8.29 1.28 -18.21
C PHE A 506 -6.97 0.51 -18.35
N GLY A 507 -6.53 -0.12 -17.26
CA GLY A 507 -5.33 -0.92 -17.15
C GLY A 507 -5.09 -1.35 -15.70
N HIS A 508 -4.06 -2.17 -15.47
CA HIS A 508 -3.69 -2.60 -14.12
C HIS A 508 -2.89 -1.52 -13.39
N ALA A 509 -3.12 -1.35 -12.09
CA ALA A 509 -2.31 -0.42 -11.29
C ALA A 509 -0.93 -1.00 -10.98
N ILE A 510 -0.86 -2.18 -10.37
CA ILE A 510 0.37 -2.93 -10.09
C ILE A 510 0.17 -4.38 -10.53
N PHE A 511 1.03 -4.89 -11.41
CA PHE A 511 0.88 -6.24 -11.92
C PHE A 511 2.20 -6.97 -12.14
N VAL A 512 2.23 -8.23 -11.69
CA VAL A 512 3.40 -9.09 -11.67
C VAL A 512 3.23 -10.19 -12.71
N GLN A 513 4.11 -10.23 -13.70
CA GLN A 513 4.09 -11.20 -14.81
C GLN A 513 5.31 -12.13 -14.81
N GLY A 514 6.22 -11.95 -13.85
CA GLY A 514 7.40 -12.76 -13.63
C GLY A 514 7.98 -12.43 -12.26
N GLY A 515 9.20 -12.90 -11.98
CA GLY A 515 9.89 -12.62 -10.73
C GLY A 515 9.42 -13.48 -9.56
N ASN A 516 10.20 -13.46 -8.49
CA ASN A 516 9.93 -14.16 -7.24
C ASN A 516 10.18 -13.22 -6.05
N ARG A 517 9.46 -13.42 -4.94
CA ARG A 517 9.56 -12.61 -3.72
C ARG A 517 9.26 -11.12 -3.95
N THR A 518 8.24 -10.81 -4.74
CA THR A 518 7.76 -9.44 -4.91
C THR A 518 7.00 -8.99 -3.66
N THR A 519 7.33 -7.80 -3.14
CA THR A 519 6.62 -7.19 -2.01
C THR A 519 5.93 -5.91 -2.45
N VAL A 520 4.64 -5.78 -2.15
CA VAL A 520 3.91 -4.51 -2.24
C VAL A 520 3.43 -4.17 -0.83
N ARG A 521 3.83 -3.02 -0.29
CA ARG A 521 3.42 -2.66 1.07
C ARG A 521 3.15 -1.18 1.26
N ASN A 522 2.37 -0.84 2.29
CA ASN A 522 2.05 0.54 2.65
C ASN A 522 1.48 1.38 1.49
N THR A 523 0.90 0.73 0.49
CA THR A 523 0.62 1.33 -0.82
C THR A 523 -0.88 1.54 -1.00
N LEU A 524 -1.24 2.72 -1.51
CA LEU A 524 -2.62 3.06 -1.89
C LEU A 524 -2.79 2.90 -3.40
N VAL A 525 -3.79 2.12 -3.80
CA VAL A 525 -4.29 2.07 -5.18
C VAL A 525 -5.72 2.58 -5.20
N GLU A 526 -5.95 3.63 -5.98
CA GLU A 526 -7.27 4.23 -6.16
C GLU A 526 -7.69 4.16 -7.62
N GLY A 527 -8.79 3.46 -7.89
CA GLY A 527 -9.45 3.45 -9.19
C GLY A 527 -10.67 4.36 -9.26
N THR A 528 -11.33 4.29 -10.40
CA THR A 528 -12.61 4.94 -10.67
C THR A 528 -13.64 3.92 -11.14
N VAL A 529 -14.90 4.23 -10.87
CA VAL A 529 -16.07 3.42 -11.24
C VAL A 529 -17.14 4.35 -11.83
N ARG A 530 -18.01 3.80 -12.67
CA ARG A 530 -19.09 4.53 -13.35
C ARG A 530 -20.41 3.81 -13.12
N LEU A 531 -21.51 4.55 -12.90
CA LEU A 531 -22.82 3.95 -12.82
C LEU A 531 -23.23 3.42 -14.19
N SER A 532 -23.73 2.18 -14.25
CA SER A 532 -24.11 1.55 -15.52
C SER A 532 -25.27 2.27 -16.21
N ASN A 533 -26.17 2.87 -15.43
CA ASN A 533 -27.29 3.66 -15.92
C ASN A 533 -26.84 4.84 -16.79
N ASP A 534 -25.67 5.42 -16.53
CA ASP A 534 -25.12 6.54 -17.29
C ASP A 534 -24.82 6.17 -18.75
N CYS A 535 -24.61 4.88 -19.04
CA CYS A 535 -24.43 4.42 -20.43
C CYS A 535 -25.68 4.64 -21.27
N TYR A 536 -26.87 4.67 -20.66
CA TYR A 536 -28.14 4.87 -21.37
C TYR A 536 -28.45 6.35 -21.67
N ALA A 537 -27.69 7.28 -21.07
CA ALA A 537 -27.78 8.71 -21.38
C ALA A 537 -26.94 9.10 -22.61
N GLU A 538 -26.04 8.23 -23.05
CA GLU A 538 -25.26 8.38 -24.28
C GLU A 538 -26.19 8.23 -25.49
N THR A 539 -26.50 9.34 -26.17
CA THR A 539 -27.49 9.39 -27.25
C THR A 539 -26.91 9.84 -28.59
N ASP A 540 -25.61 10.16 -28.67
CA ASP A 540 -24.96 10.49 -29.92
C ASP A 540 -24.53 9.22 -30.68
N ASP A 541 -24.65 9.21 -32.02
CA ASP A 541 -24.32 8.04 -32.85
C ASP A 541 -22.85 7.59 -32.74
N GLY A 542 -21.97 8.50 -32.29
CA GLY A 542 -20.56 8.22 -32.03
C GLY A 542 -20.28 7.55 -30.69
N ASP A 543 -21.22 7.63 -29.73
CA ASP A 543 -21.05 7.10 -28.39
C ASP A 543 -20.97 5.58 -28.40
N LEU A 544 -20.07 5.01 -27.59
CA LEU A 544 -19.85 3.56 -27.64
C LEU A 544 -21.07 2.79 -27.14
N ALA A 545 -21.78 3.26 -26.10
CA ALA A 545 -22.97 2.54 -25.62
C ALA A 545 -24.06 2.51 -26.69
N LYS A 546 -24.43 3.68 -27.27
CA LYS A 546 -25.43 3.75 -28.34
C LYS A 546 -25.02 2.96 -29.57
N ARG A 547 -23.76 3.07 -30.00
CA ARG A 547 -23.25 2.38 -31.20
C ARG A 547 -23.33 0.85 -31.09
N PHE A 548 -23.26 0.31 -29.87
CA PHE A 548 -23.45 -1.11 -29.60
C PHE A 548 -24.86 -1.43 -29.06
N ASP A 549 -25.84 -0.57 -29.33
CA ASP A 549 -27.25 -0.78 -28.99
C ASP A 549 -27.46 -1.08 -27.49
N TYR A 550 -26.66 -0.44 -26.64
CA TYR A 550 -26.64 -0.61 -25.18
C TYR A 550 -26.51 -2.08 -24.74
N LYS A 551 -25.78 -2.89 -25.52
CA LYS A 551 -25.58 -4.32 -25.28
C LYS A 551 -24.13 -4.67 -24.98
N LEU A 552 -23.95 -5.62 -24.08
CA LEU A 552 -22.67 -6.25 -23.79
C LEU A 552 -22.10 -6.91 -25.04
N GLN A 553 -20.80 -6.72 -25.29
CA GLN A 553 -20.11 -7.29 -26.44
C GLN A 553 -19.07 -8.35 -26.04
N TRP A 554 -18.72 -8.39 -24.76
CA TRP A 554 -17.76 -9.31 -24.17
C TRP A 554 -18.16 -9.61 -22.71
N PRO A 555 -17.91 -10.83 -22.22
CA PRO A 555 -17.45 -12.03 -22.95
C PRO A 555 -18.50 -12.58 -23.93
N GLU A 556 -18.12 -13.53 -24.80
CA GLU A 556 -19.03 -14.16 -25.77
C GLU A 556 -20.30 -14.71 -25.12
N ASP A 557 -20.15 -15.27 -23.91
CA ASP A 557 -21.21 -15.90 -23.13
C ASP A 557 -22.40 -14.99 -22.80
N VAL A 558 -22.17 -13.68 -22.71
CA VAL A 558 -23.17 -12.65 -22.38
C VAL A 558 -23.39 -11.66 -23.52
N ARG A 559 -22.78 -11.90 -24.69
CA ARG A 559 -22.88 -10.98 -25.82
C ARG A 559 -24.35 -10.81 -26.24
N GLY A 560 -24.76 -9.56 -26.43
CA GLY A 560 -26.11 -9.20 -26.86
C GLY A 560 -27.10 -8.98 -25.73
N LEU A 561 -26.74 -9.34 -24.48
CA LEU A 561 -27.53 -8.94 -23.31
C LEU A 561 -27.42 -7.42 -23.10
N PRO A 562 -28.47 -6.77 -22.58
CA PRO A 562 -28.42 -5.34 -22.26
C PRO A 562 -27.34 -5.06 -21.20
N ILE A 563 -26.80 -3.85 -21.18
CA ILE A 563 -25.94 -3.38 -20.09
C ILE A 563 -26.75 -3.45 -18.79
N PRO A 564 -26.31 -4.17 -17.74
CA PRO A 564 -27.06 -4.27 -16.50
C PRO A 564 -27.37 -2.90 -15.92
N ARG A 565 -28.61 -2.65 -15.52
CA ARG A 565 -28.98 -1.43 -14.78
C ARG A 565 -28.64 -1.57 -13.31
N ASP A 566 -28.44 -0.44 -12.64
CA ASP A 566 -28.21 -0.41 -11.19
C ASP A 566 -27.00 -1.26 -10.79
N HIS A 567 -25.89 -1.09 -11.52
CA HIS A 567 -24.60 -1.71 -11.27
C HIS A 567 -23.48 -0.68 -11.40
N MET A 568 -22.35 -0.90 -10.74
CA MET A 568 -21.14 -0.12 -11.01
C MET A 568 -20.26 -0.82 -12.05
N ILE A 569 -19.70 -0.03 -12.95
CA ILE A 569 -18.75 -0.44 -13.98
C ILE A 569 -17.35 -0.01 -13.53
N ASN A 570 -16.38 -0.91 -13.61
CA ASN A 570 -14.98 -0.57 -13.37
C ASN A 570 -14.43 0.31 -14.49
N CYS A 571 -13.76 1.42 -14.18
CA CYS A 571 -13.04 2.21 -15.18
C CYS A 571 -11.56 1.83 -15.30
N ILE A 572 -11.06 1.04 -14.34
CA ILE A 572 -9.70 0.50 -14.28
C ILE A 572 -9.75 -1.03 -14.30
N GLU A 573 -8.61 -1.72 -14.50
CA GLU A 573 -8.54 -3.18 -14.30
C GLU A 573 -8.23 -3.51 -12.83
N ASP A 574 -7.45 -4.56 -12.58
CA ASP A 574 -7.15 -5.02 -11.22
C ASP A 574 -6.10 -4.11 -10.54
N GLY A 575 -6.24 -3.85 -9.25
CA GLY A 575 -5.36 -3.01 -8.45
C GLY A 575 -3.99 -3.65 -8.22
N ILE A 576 -3.94 -4.80 -7.54
CA ILE A 576 -2.71 -5.59 -7.40
C ILE A 576 -2.94 -6.98 -8.01
N ARG A 577 -2.19 -7.32 -9.06
CA ARG A 577 -2.44 -8.50 -9.89
C ARG A 577 -1.22 -9.41 -10.02
N ALA A 578 -1.42 -10.71 -9.83
CA ALA A 578 -0.46 -11.73 -10.25
C ALA A 578 -0.93 -12.46 -11.52
N TYR A 579 0.00 -12.72 -12.44
CA TYR A 579 -0.19 -13.58 -13.61
C TYR A 579 0.58 -14.89 -13.48
N LYS A 580 0.27 -15.85 -14.36
CA LYS A 580 1.05 -17.08 -14.49
C LYS A 580 2.51 -16.72 -14.77
N GLY A 581 3.41 -17.16 -13.88
CA GLY A 581 4.84 -16.81 -13.91
C GLY A 581 5.30 -16.05 -12.67
N ALA A 582 4.39 -15.36 -11.98
CA ALA A 582 4.67 -14.74 -10.69
C ALA A 582 4.99 -15.80 -9.62
N GLY A 583 6.10 -15.61 -8.91
CA GLY A 583 6.57 -16.46 -7.83
C GLY A 583 5.80 -16.22 -6.52
N GLU A 584 6.55 -16.13 -5.42
CA GLU A 584 6.04 -15.72 -4.12
C GLU A 584 5.76 -14.21 -4.09
N MET A 585 4.63 -13.83 -3.49
CA MET A 585 4.24 -12.44 -3.29
C MET A 585 3.83 -12.15 -1.84
N THR A 586 4.24 -10.99 -1.34
CA THR A 586 3.77 -10.43 -0.06
C THR A 586 3.04 -9.12 -0.34
N VAL A 587 1.83 -8.97 0.19
CA VAL A 587 1.09 -7.70 0.16
C VAL A 587 0.73 -7.32 1.59
N ASP A 588 1.31 -6.23 2.11
CA ASP A 588 1.13 -5.83 3.52
C ASP A 588 0.65 -4.38 3.63
N ASN A 589 -0.32 -4.10 4.50
CA ASN A 589 -0.76 -2.73 4.80
C ASN A 589 -1.11 -1.92 3.53
N CYS A 590 -1.82 -2.53 2.58
CA CYS A 590 -2.22 -1.87 1.33
C CYS A 590 -3.71 -1.56 1.33
N VAL A 591 -4.08 -0.46 0.70
CA VAL A 591 -5.48 -0.12 0.44
C VAL A 591 -5.72 -0.14 -1.06
N VAL A 592 -6.70 -0.91 -1.52
CA VAL A 592 -7.14 -0.91 -2.93
C VAL A 592 -8.62 -0.57 -2.98
N LYS A 593 -8.97 0.53 -3.66
CA LYS A 593 -10.38 0.95 -3.80
C LYS A 593 -10.81 1.13 -5.25
N LYS A 594 -12.08 0.82 -5.54
CA LYS A 594 -12.75 1.10 -6.82
C LYS A 594 -12.03 0.50 -8.04
N ALA A 595 -11.50 -0.72 -7.88
CA ALA A 595 -10.86 -1.46 -8.95
C ALA A 595 -11.78 -2.51 -9.57
N ARG A 596 -11.40 -3.07 -10.72
CA ARG A 596 -12.05 -4.28 -11.24
C ARG A 596 -11.87 -5.43 -10.26
N GLY A 597 -10.62 -5.73 -9.93
CA GLY A 597 -10.23 -6.68 -8.89
C GLY A 597 -9.35 -5.96 -7.88
N GLY A 598 -9.56 -6.15 -6.59
CA GLY A 598 -8.74 -5.52 -5.55
C GLY A 598 -7.33 -6.10 -5.49
N ILE A 599 -7.14 -7.13 -4.66
CA ILE A 599 -5.90 -7.88 -4.50
C ILE A 599 -6.09 -9.28 -5.10
N LYS A 600 -5.61 -9.45 -6.33
CA LYS A 600 -5.94 -10.59 -7.20
C LYS A 600 -4.71 -11.42 -7.56
N LEU A 601 -4.31 -12.28 -6.63
CA LEU A 601 -3.05 -13.02 -6.64
C LEU A 601 -3.19 -14.52 -6.96
N TYR A 602 -4.38 -14.98 -7.35
CA TYR A 602 -4.66 -16.42 -7.52
C TYR A 602 -3.77 -17.20 -8.49
N MET A 603 -3.01 -16.51 -9.34
CA MET A 603 -2.07 -17.10 -10.30
C MET A 603 -0.61 -17.10 -9.83
N ALA A 604 -0.30 -16.51 -8.67
CA ALA A 604 1.02 -16.58 -8.06
C ALA A 604 1.34 -18.01 -7.57
N LYS A 605 2.62 -18.33 -7.39
CA LYS A 605 3.03 -19.62 -6.78
C LYS A 605 2.67 -19.70 -5.30
N LYS A 606 2.78 -18.57 -4.59
CA LYS A 606 2.46 -18.40 -3.17
C LYS A 606 2.11 -16.94 -2.93
N ALA A 607 1.16 -16.66 -2.03
CA ALA A 607 0.87 -15.29 -1.64
C ALA A 607 0.45 -15.19 -0.17
N THR A 608 0.95 -14.16 0.50
CA THR A 608 0.53 -13.73 1.85
C THR A 608 0.03 -12.30 1.76
N VAL A 609 -1.17 -12.06 2.29
CA VAL A 609 -1.81 -10.74 2.32
C VAL A 609 -2.18 -10.41 3.76
N THR A 610 -1.60 -9.34 4.29
CA THR A 610 -1.74 -8.94 5.70
C THR A 610 -2.12 -7.48 5.83
N ASN A 611 -2.93 -7.13 6.83
CA ASN A 611 -3.22 -5.73 7.19
C ASN A 611 -3.82 -4.90 6.03
N CYS A 612 -4.39 -5.54 5.01
CA CYS A 612 -4.87 -4.87 3.80
C CYS A 612 -6.37 -4.55 3.88
N GLN A 613 -6.78 -3.51 3.17
CA GLN A 613 -8.18 -3.14 2.99
C GLN A 613 -8.54 -3.08 1.50
N VAL A 614 -9.64 -3.72 1.11
CA VAL A 614 -10.15 -3.68 -0.27
C VAL A 614 -11.57 -3.15 -0.29
N LEU A 615 -11.79 -2.03 -0.96
CA LEU A 615 -13.06 -1.32 -0.95
C LEU A 615 -13.67 -1.23 -2.34
N ASP A 616 -14.98 -1.48 -2.44
CA ASP A 616 -15.82 -1.08 -3.57
C ASP A 616 -15.30 -1.59 -4.93
N CYS A 617 -14.78 -2.81 -4.98
CA CYS A 617 -14.29 -3.43 -6.21
C CYS A 617 -15.41 -4.17 -6.95
N VAL A 618 -15.38 -4.15 -8.29
CA VAL A 618 -16.55 -4.50 -9.13
C VAL A 618 -16.65 -5.99 -9.46
N VAL A 619 -15.53 -6.68 -9.68
CA VAL A 619 -15.53 -8.11 -10.06
C VAL A 619 -15.15 -8.99 -8.88
N GLN A 620 -14.25 -8.51 -8.03
CA GLN A 620 -13.82 -9.22 -6.83
C GLN A 620 -12.93 -8.36 -5.92
N GLY A 621 -12.99 -8.57 -4.61
CA GLY A 621 -12.05 -7.98 -3.66
C GLY A 621 -10.72 -8.74 -3.61
N TYR A 622 -10.74 -9.92 -2.99
CA TYR A 622 -9.58 -10.78 -2.75
C TYR A 622 -9.65 -12.08 -3.55
N SER A 623 -8.50 -12.54 -4.05
CA SER A 623 -8.34 -13.93 -4.51
C SER A 623 -6.90 -14.39 -4.41
N LEU A 624 -6.68 -15.57 -3.85
CA LEU A 624 -5.36 -16.09 -3.53
C LEU A 624 -5.04 -17.41 -4.24
N PRO A 625 -3.75 -17.78 -4.34
CA PRO A 625 -3.33 -19.07 -4.88
C PRO A 625 -3.57 -20.19 -3.88
N ARG A 626 -3.22 -21.43 -4.25
CA ARG A 626 -3.21 -22.57 -3.31
C ARG A 626 -2.34 -22.24 -2.09
N ARG A 627 -2.83 -22.54 -0.88
CA ARG A 627 -2.20 -22.21 0.41
C ARG A 627 -1.90 -20.72 0.62
N GLY A 628 -2.66 -19.84 -0.03
CA GLY A 628 -2.56 -18.41 0.23
C GLY A 628 -3.12 -18.06 1.61
N VAL A 629 -2.59 -16.99 2.19
CA VAL A 629 -2.96 -16.49 3.52
C VAL A 629 -3.53 -15.08 3.41
N ILE A 630 -4.71 -14.86 4.01
CA ILE A 630 -5.27 -13.53 4.31
C ILE A 630 -5.36 -13.43 5.84
N GLN A 631 -4.75 -12.40 6.42
CA GLN A 631 -4.76 -12.18 7.87
C GLN A 631 -4.88 -10.70 8.20
N ASN A 632 -5.73 -10.38 9.18
CA ASN A 632 -6.01 -9.00 9.61
C ASN A 632 -6.36 -8.09 8.42
N CYS A 633 -7.17 -8.61 7.49
CA CYS A 633 -7.63 -7.85 6.34
C CYS A 633 -9.09 -7.47 6.52
N SER A 634 -9.50 -6.41 5.83
CA SER A 634 -10.89 -5.99 5.76
C SER A 634 -11.31 -5.63 4.33
N GLY A 635 -12.60 -5.55 4.08
CA GLY A 635 -13.09 -4.99 2.83
C GLY A 635 -14.60 -4.96 2.69
N SER A 636 -15.08 -4.20 1.69
CA SER A 636 -16.51 -4.06 1.39
C SER A 636 -16.90 -4.87 0.15
N ALA A 637 -18.11 -5.44 0.17
CA ALA A 637 -18.76 -5.99 -1.02
C ALA A 637 -19.80 -5.00 -1.56
N ALA A 638 -19.34 -3.80 -1.91
CA ALA A 638 -20.27 -2.76 -2.39
C ALA A 638 -20.72 -3.01 -3.84
N TYR A 639 -19.80 -3.40 -4.73
CA TYR A 639 -20.09 -3.49 -6.18
C TYR A 639 -19.75 -4.85 -6.80
N GLY A 640 -19.17 -5.75 -6.01
CA GLY A 640 -18.75 -7.08 -6.41
C GLY A 640 -18.43 -7.94 -5.19
N PRO A 641 -18.21 -9.25 -5.38
CA PRO A 641 -17.89 -10.16 -4.28
C PRO A 641 -16.60 -9.76 -3.57
N LEU A 642 -16.59 -9.80 -2.24
CA LEU A 642 -15.39 -9.52 -1.46
C LEU A 642 -14.34 -10.64 -1.60
N LEU A 643 -14.77 -11.91 -1.62
CA LEU A 643 -13.87 -13.07 -1.75
C LEU A 643 -14.24 -13.96 -2.93
N TYR A 644 -13.25 -14.29 -3.76
CA TYR A 644 -13.43 -15.23 -4.86
C TYR A 644 -12.30 -16.26 -4.98
N VAL A 645 -12.64 -17.55 -4.90
CA VAL A 645 -11.71 -18.67 -5.15
C VAL A 645 -11.90 -19.20 -6.58
N HIS A 646 -10.85 -19.10 -7.39
CA HIS A 646 -10.94 -19.24 -8.85
C HIS A 646 -11.07 -20.69 -9.38
N SER A 647 -10.56 -21.70 -8.67
CA SER A 647 -10.46 -23.06 -9.22
C SER A 647 -10.54 -24.15 -8.16
N ASP A 648 -11.13 -25.28 -8.54
CA ASP A 648 -11.19 -26.53 -7.78
C ASP A 648 -9.81 -27.09 -7.38
N SER A 649 -8.75 -26.67 -8.09
CA SER A 649 -7.37 -27.06 -7.78
C SER A 649 -6.75 -26.26 -6.64
N HIS A 650 -7.35 -25.12 -6.26
CA HIS A 650 -6.91 -24.36 -5.11
C HIS A 650 -7.27 -25.14 -3.84
N SER A 651 -6.31 -25.22 -2.92
CA SER A 651 -6.49 -25.94 -1.67
C SER A 651 -5.78 -25.25 -0.51
N GLY A 652 -6.21 -25.50 0.73
CA GLY A 652 -5.43 -25.12 1.92
C GLY A 652 -5.27 -23.62 2.17
N GLN A 653 -6.14 -22.76 1.63
CA GLN A 653 -6.11 -21.32 1.94
C GLN A 653 -6.49 -21.10 3.40
N GLN A 654 -5.85 -20.12 4.03
CA GLN A 654 -6.16 -19.65 5.39
C GLN A 654 -6.63 -18.20 5.26
N ILE A 655 -7.88 -17.94 5.59
CA ILE A 655 -8.51 -16.64 5.35
C ILE A 655 -9.17 -16.19 6.63
N ASP A 656 -8.74 -15.05 7.15
CA ASP A 656 -9.38 -14.31 8.22
C ASP A 656 -9.65 -12.89 7.73
N LEU A 657 -10.91 -12.58 7.48
CA LEU A 657 -11.34 -11.40 6.75
C LEU A 657 -12.53 -10.72 7.42
N GLU A 658 -12.34 -9.46 7.80
CA GLU A 658 -13.42 -8.59 8.25
C GLU A 658 -14.24 -8.10 7.05
N VAL A 659 -15.55 -8.27 7.13
CA VAL A 659 -16.53 -7.73 6.18
C VAL A 659 -16.95 -6.35 6.69
N LEU A 660 -16.65 -5.32 5.91
CA LEU A 660 -17.05 -3.95 6.21
C LEU A 660 -18.43 -3.67 5.61
N PRO A 661 -19.35 -3.03 6.37
CA PRO A 661 -20.66 -2.66 5.85
C PRO A 661 -20.58 -1.80 4.59
N ALA A 662 -21.46 -2.09 3.63
CA ALA A 662 -21.63 -1.29 2.43
C ALA A 662 -23.11 -0.88 2.24
N PRO A 663 -23.62 0.09 3.01
CA PRO A 663 -25.00 0.57 2.84
C PRO A 663 -25.25 1.20 1.45
N HIS A 664 -24.20 1.62 0.77
CA HIS A 664 -24.20 2.10 -0.62
C HIS A 664 -24.02 0.98 -1.66
N SER A 665 -24.10 -0.30 -1.25
CA SER A 665 -23.90 -1.41 -2.18
C SER A 665 -24.93 -1.41 -3.31
N LEU A 666 -24.50 -1.89 -4.47
CA LEU A 666 -25.26 -1.83 -5.72
C LEU A 666 -24.99 -3.10 -6.54
N GLY A 667 -26.01 -3.57 -7.25
CA GLY A 667 -25.94 -4.78 -8.06
C GLY A 667 -26.28 -6.05 -7.28
N ASP A 668 -26.40 -7.14 -8.03
CA ASP A 668 -26.99 -8.41 -7.58
C ASP A 668 -25.94 -9.45 -7.15
N HIS A 669 -24.68 -9.07 -6.97
CA HIS A 669 -23.59 -10.00 -6.71
C HIS A 669 -23.62 -10.65 -5.30
N PRO A 670 -23.01 -11.84 -5.12
CA PRO A 670 -22.83 -12.46 -3.80
C PRO A 670 -21.77 -11.74 -2.95
N LEU A 671 -21.67 -12.10 -1.67
CA LEU A 671 -20.58 -11.66 -0.79
C LEU A 671 -19.29 -12.42 -1.14
N ALA A 672 -19.39 -13.73 -1.31
CA ALA A 672 -18.25 -14.59 -1.57
C ALA A 672 -18.64 -15.79 -2.45
N ALA A 673 -17.68 -16.24 -3.26
CA ALA A 673 -17.84 -17.39 -4.14
C ALA A 673 -16.66 -18.36 -3.94
N ILE A 674 -16.93 -19.51 -3.32
CA ILE A 674 -15.92 -20.42 -2.77
C ILE A 674 -15.92 -21.77 -3.51
N LYS A 675 -14.73 -22.21 -3.88
CA LYS A 675 -14.39 -23.44 -4.62
C LYS A 675 -13.14 -24.06 -3.99
N GLY A 676 -12.75 -25.24 -4.44
CA GLY A 676 -11.49 -25.86 -4.01
C GLY A 676 -11.68 -26.77 -2.81
N LYS A 677 -10.62 -26.99 -2.03
CA LYS A 677 -10.69 -27.93 -0.91
C LYS A 677 -9.81 -27.62 0.29
N GLY A 678 -10.24 -28.06 1.47
CA GLY A 678 -9.42 -27.95 2.68
C GLY A 678 -9.08 -26.50 3.01
N HIS A 679 -9.98 -25.56 2.72
CA HIS A 679 -9.80 -24.15 3.11
C HIS A 679 -10.22 -23.97 4.56
N ASP A 680 -9.57 -23.02 5.24
CA ASP A 680 -9.98 -22.52 6.55
C ASP A 680 -10.32 -21.04 6.38
N ILE A 681 -11.60 -20.71 6.48
CA ILE A 681 -12.14 -19.39 6.14
C ILE A 681 -12.97 -18.89 7.32
N ARG A 682 -12.61 -17.72 7.85
CA ARG A 682 -13.40 -16.94 8.78
C ARG A 682 -13.78 -15.61 8.13
N LEU A 683 -15.08 -15.34 8.09
CA LEU A 683 -15.65 -14.05 7.73
C LEU A 683 -16.35 -13.48 8.97
N TRP A 684 -16.00 -12.27 9.38
CA TRP A 684 -16.54 -11.65 10.59
C TRP A 684 -16.78 -10.17 10.38
N GLN A 685 -17.55 -9.54 11.27
CA GLN A 685 -17.90 -8.12 11.14
C GLN A 685 -17.95 -7.46 12.52
N SER A 686 -17.18 -6.38 12.71
CA SER A 686 -17.18 -5.60 13.95
C SER A 686 -18.41 -4.70 14.07
N SER A 687 -18.82 -4.09 12.96
CA SER A 687 -19.90 -3.12 12.91
C SER A 687 -21.27 -3.76 13.08
N SER A 688 -22.17 -3.07 13.80
CA SER A 688 -23.59 -3.44 13.90
C SER A 688 -24.47 -2.77 12.83
N GLU A 689 -23.88 -2.02 11.91
CA GLU A 689 -24.64 -1.36 10.84
C GLU A 689 -25.34 -2.39 9.94
N GLN A 690 -26.58 -2.09 9.59
CA GLN A 690 -27.36 -2.93 8.68
C GLN A 690 -26.93 -2.67 7.24
N GLU A 691 -26.74 -3.74 6.49
CA GLU A 691 -26.49 -3.71 5.05
C GLU A 691 -27.33 -4.77 4.34
N THR A 692 -27.41 -4.68 3.01
CA THR A 692 -28.10 -5.67 2.20
C THR A 692 -27.43 -7.03 2.35
N PRO A 693 -28.13 -8.07 2.84
CA PRO A 693 -27.55 -9.40 2.93
C PRO A 693 -27.22 -9.95 1.55
N ARG A 694 -25.98 -10.43 1.41
CA ARG A 694 -25.46 -11.05 0.18
C ARG A 694 -24.96 -12.46 0.48
N PRO A 695 -25.29 -13.49 -0.33
CA PRO A 695 -24.94 -14.86 0.01
C PRO A 695 -23.45 -15.17 -0.11
N ILE A 696 -22.99 -16.07 0.75
CA ILE A 696 -21.72 -16.79 0.63
C ILE A 696 -22.03 -18.11 -0.07
N ILE A 697 -21.54 -18.28 -1.29
CA ILE A 697 -21.89 -19.42 -2.15
C ILE A 697 -20.71 -20.40 -2.21
N VAL A 698 -20.95 -21.65 -1.85
CA VAL A 698 -19.92 -22.71 -1.73
C VAL A 698 -20.26 -23.87 -2.67
N GLY A 699 -19.34 -24.21 -3.60
CA GLY A 699 -19.48 -25.41 -4.46
C GLY A 699 -20.56 -25.30 -5.54
N TYR A 700 -20.51 -24.26 -6.37
CA TYR A 700 -21.56 -23.89 -7.33
C TYR A 700 -21.22 -24.26 -8.79
N ALA A 701 -22.20 -24.74 -9.54
CA ALA A 701 -22.06 -25.16 -10.94
C ALA A 701 -22.28 -24.00 -11.95
N LEU A 702 -21.79 -22.80 -11.67
CA LEU A 702 -21.95 -21.61 -12.54
C LEU A 702 -20.60 -20.93 -12.79
N ARG A 703 -20.47 -20.28 -13.95
CA ARG A 703 -19.43 -19.26 -14.12
C ARG A 703 -19.72 -18.13 -13.13
N PHE A 704 -18.66 -17.62 -12.47
CA PHE A 704 -18.83 -16.72 -11.32
C PHE A 704 -19.56 -15.41 -11.68
N ASP A 705 -19.43 -14.93 -12.92
CA ASP A 705 -20.14 -13.73 -13.41
C ASP A 705 -21.68 -13.91 -13.48
N PHE A 706 -22.20 -15.13 -13.29
CA PHE A 706 -23.64 -15.42 -13.21
C PHE A 706 -24.13 -15.73 -11.80
N LEU A 707 -23.27 -15.65 -10.79
CA LEU A 707 -23.73 -15.76 -9.42
C LEU A 707 -24.41 -14.46 -8.99
N SER A 708 -25.60 -14.59 -8.42
CA SER A 708 -26.34 -13.47 -7.87
C SER A 708 -26.87 -13.77 -6.46
N VAL A 709 -27.51 -12.77 -5.85
CA VAL A 709 -28.25 -12.87 -4.59
C VAL A 709 -29.41 -13.87 -4.64
N ASP A 710 -29.91 -14.22 -5.83
CA ASP A 710 -31.04 -15.14 -6.01
C ASP A 710 -30.61 -16.62 -5.96
N PHE A 711 -29.30 -16.90 -6.04
CA PHE A 711 -28.77 -18.26 -6.03
C PHE A 711 -29.24 -19.03 -4.77
N PRO A 712 -29.71 -20.29 -4.89
CA PRO A 712 -29.59 -21.23 -6.00
C PRO A 712 -30.63 -21.07 -7.12
N ASN A 713 -31.59 -20.16 -6.97
CA ASN A 713 -32.54 -19.88 -8.04
C ASN A 713 -31.87 -19.10 -9.17
N VAL A 714 -32.47 -19.18 -10.34
CA VAL A 714 -32.05 -18.41 -11.51
C VAL A 714 -32.93 -17.16 -11.60
N PRO A 715 -32.37 -15.96 -11.85
CA PRO A 715 -33.17 -14.78 -12.13
C PRO A 715 -34.12 -15.01 -13.31
N GLU A 716 -35.37 -14.53 -13.18
CA GLU A 716 -36.41 -14.73 -14.19
C GLU A 716 -35.93 -14.31 -15.59
N GLY A 717 -36.16 -15.17 -16.59
CA GLY A 717 -35.80 -14.91 -18.00
C GLY A 717 -34.35 -15.22 -18.36
N HIS A 718 -33.53 -15.67 -17.40
CA HIS A 718 -32.13 -16.06 -17.62
C HIS A 718 -31.90 -17.57 -17.61
N GLU A 719 -32.96 -18.39 -17.56
CA GLU A 719 -32.89 -19.85 -17.40
C GLU A 719 -32.04 -20.52 -18.48
N ALA A 720 -32.28 -20.20 -19.75
CA ALA A 720 -31.53 -20.75 -20.88
C ALA A 720 -30.05 -20.33 -20.88
N LEU A 721 -29.74 -19.13 -20.38
CA LEU A 721 -28.37 -18.62 -20.25
C LEU A 721 -27.62 -19.39 -19.15
N PHE A 722 -28.28 -19.58 -18.00
CA PHE A 722 -27.74 -20.34 -16.87
C PHE A 722 -27.53 -21.80 -17.23
N GLU A 723 -28.50 -22.45 -17.90
CA GLU A 723 -28.36 -23.84 -18.35
C GLU A 723 -27.14 -24.00 -19.30
N LYS A 724 -26.96 -23.07 -20.23
CA LYS A 724 -25.81 -23.08 -21.16
C LYS A 724 -24.47 -22.91 -20.44
N HIS A 725 -24.43 -22.08 -19.40
CA HIS A 725 -23.23 -21.71 -18.67
C HIS A 725 -23.17 -22.33 -17.28
N ALA A 726 -23.84 -23.47 -17.09
CA ALA A 726 -23.79 -24.31 -15.90
C ALA A 726 -22.71 -25.40 -16.05
N PRO A 727 -21.44 -25.10 -15.73
CA PRO A 727 -20.34 -26.04 -15.86
C PRO A 727 -20.41 -27.25 -14.92
N LYS A 728 -19.98 -28.39 -15.45
CA LYS A 728 -19.96 -29.71 -14.76
C LYS A 728 -18.82 -29.91 -13.74
N THR A 729 -17.96 -28.91 -13.51
CA THR A 729 -16.72 -29.05 -12.71
C THR A 729 -16.50 -27.86 -11.79
N TYR A 730 -17.15 -27.84 -10.63
CA TYR A 730 -16.95 -26.78 -9.63
C TYR A 730 -17.23 -27.24 -8.21
N ARG A 731 -16.27 -27.95 -7.62
CA ARG A 731 -16.40 -28.62 -6.33
C ARG A 731 -15.86 -27.76 -5.19
N ALA A 732 -16.51 -27.87 -4.03
CA ALA A 732 -16.01 -27.36 -2.76
C ALA A 732 -16.06 -28.47 -1.71
N SER A 733 -14.91 -28.92 -1.22
CA SER A 733 -14.87 -30.01 -0.25
C SER A 733 -13.96 -29.79 0.94
N ASP A 734 -14.35 -30.37 2.08
CA ASP A 734 -13.52 -30.39 3.29
C ASP A 734 -13.14 -28.97 3.77
N ILE A 735 -13.97 -27.97 3.49
CA ILE A 735 -13.75 -26.57 3.88
C ILE A 735 -14.28 -26.36 5.30
N THR A 736 -13.47 -25.74 6.15
CA THR A 736 -13.93 -25.13 7.40
C THR A 736 -14.32 -23.68 7.10
N LEU A 737 -15.59 -23.35 7.30
CA LEU A 737 -16.13 -22.00 7.11
C LEU A 737 -16.80 -21.51 8.38
N THR A 738 -16.26 -20.46 8.97
CA THR A 738 -16.85 -19.74 10.11
C THR A 738 -17.37 -18.39 9.62
N ASN A 739 -18.70 -18.25 9.58
CA ASN A 739 -19.38 -17.01 9.20
C ASN A 739 -19.97 -16.34 10.44
N GLU A 740 -19.25 -15.35 10.95
CA GLU A 740 -19.67 -14.48 12.04
C GLU A 740 -20.34 -13.19 11.53
N THR A 741 -20.95 -13.26 10.35
CA THR A 741 -21.77 -12.18 9.78
C THR A 741 -23.22 -12.64 9.63
N GLN A 742 -24.14 -11.70 9.41
CA GLN A 742 -25.55 -12.01 9.14
C GLN A 742 -25.81 -12.47 7.69
N HIS A 743 -24.77 -12.50 6.85
CA HIS A 743 -24.90 -12.92 5.46
C HIS A 743 -25.30 -14.40 5.36
N PRO A 744 -26.25 -14.75 4.47
CA PRO A 744 -26.68 -16.14 4.29
C PRO A 744 -25.58 -16.98 3.66
N ILE A 745 -25.56 -18.28 3.93
CA ILE A 745 -24.70 -19.26 3.26
C ILE A 745 -25.56 -20.18 2.39
N VAL A 746 -25.10 -20.43 1.17
CA VAL A 746 -25.63 -21.47 0.30
C VAL A 746 -24.55 -22.51 0.02
N LEU A 747 -24.70 -23.69 0.60
CA LEU A 747 -23.90 -24.87 0.26
C LEU A 747 -24.58 -25.54 -0.93
N ALA A 748 -24.06 -25.29 -2.13
CA ALA A 748 -24.67 -25.76 -3.37
C ALA A 748 -24.44 -27.27 -3.61
N GLU A 749 -25.08 -27.83 -4.64
CA GLU A 749 -25.09 -29.28 -4.92
C GLU A 749 -23.71 -29.92 -5.10
N LEU A 750 -22.68 -29.14 -5.47
CA LEU A 750 -21.30 -29.63 -5.62
C LEU A 750 -20.42 -29.38 -4.39
N SER A 751 -21.03 -28.96 -3.28
CA SER A 751 -20.37 -28.89 -1.97
C SER A 751 -20.46 -30.24 -1.26
N SER A 752 -19.35 -30.68 -0.65
CA SER A 752 -19.36 -31.93 0.13
C SER A 752 -18.36 -31.96 1.28
N GLY A 753 -18.73 -32.52 2.44
CA GLY A 753 -17.80 -32.71 3.56
C GLY A 753 -17.35 -31.42 4.23
N ASN A 754 -18.07 -30.31 4.02
CA ASN A 754 -17.70 -29.01 4.59
C ASN A 754 -18.18 -28.89 6.04
N HIS A 755 -17.42 -28.18 6.87
CA HIS A 755 -17.74 -27.89 8.27
C HIS A 755 -18.04 -26.40 8.40
N VAL A 756 -19.31 -26.07 8.62
CA VAL A 756 -19.82 -24.70 8.56
C VAL A 756 -20.38 -24.29 9.91
N SER A 757 -19.87 -23.19 10.44
CA SER A 757 -20.46 -22.48 11.58
C SER A 757 -20.96 -21.12 11.13
N SER A 758 -22.23 -20.76 11.37
CA SER A 758 -22.81 -19.52 10.82
C SER A 758 -23.78 -18.80 11.76
N LEU A 759 -23.64 -17.47 11.87
CA LEU A 759 -24.65 -16.57 12.46
C LEU A 759 -25.83 -16.38 11.50
N GLY A 760 -25.53 -16.14 10.22
CA GLY A 760 -26.52 -16.03 9.15
C GLY A 760 -27.16 -17.39 8.79
N PRO A 761 -28.34 -17.39 8.15
CA PRO A 761 -29.03 -18.63 7.79
C PRO A 761 -28.25 -19.44 6.76
N VAL A 762 -28.36 -20.77 6.82
CA VAL A 762 -27.67 -21.70 5.92
C VAL A 762 -28.68 -22.53 5.14
N THR A 763 -28.56 -22.52 3.81
CA THR A 763 -29.25 -23.46 2.92
C THR A 763 -28.24 -24.50 2.43
N ASP A 764 -28.50 -25.77 2.74
CA ASP A 764 -27.63 -26.89 2.36
C ASP A 764 -28.28 -27.79 1.32
N LEU A 765 -27.72 -27.78 0.13
CA LEU A 765 -28.06 -28.62 -1.02
C LEU A 765 -26.95 -29.64 -1.33
N GLY A 766 -25.86 -29.62 -0.56
CA GLY A 766 -24.70 -30.47 -0.76
C GLY A 766 -24.85 -31.85 -0.13
N LYS A 767 -23.72 -32.53 0.08
CA LYS A 767 -23.66 -33.87 0.67
C LYS A 767 -22.66 -33.94 1.79
N ASP A 768 -23.01 -34.64 2.88
CA ASP A 768 -22.09 -34.89 4.00
C ASP A 768 -21.51 -33.59 4.63
N ASN A 769 -22.20 -32.46 4.47
CA ASN A 769 -21.83 -31.21 5.11
C ASN A 769 -22.30 -31.22 6.58
N GLN A 770 -21.55 -30.56 7.45
CA GLN A 770 -21.89 -30.36 8.85
C GLN A 770 -22.18 -28.88 9.07
N VAL A 771 -23.41 -28.55 9.46
CA VAL A 771 -23.84 -27.17 9.71
C VAL A 771 -24.13 -26.99 11.19
N LYS A 772 -23.49 -25.98 11.79
CA LYS A 772 -23.68 -25.58 13.18
C LYS A 772 -24.11 -24.11 13.24
N PRO A 773 -25.34 -23.79 13.65
CA PRO A 773 -25.70 -22.43 13.99
C PRO A 773 -24.82 -21.92 15.14
N ILE A 774 -24.34 -20.69 15.03
CA ILE A 774 -23.71 -19.98 16.14
C ILE A 774 -24.61 -18.82 16.55
N THR A 775 -24.50 -18.41 17.81
CA THR A 775 -25.13 -17.19 18.33
C THR A 775 -24.06 -16.15 18.52
N ARG A 776 -24.42 -14.87 18.37
CA ARG A 776 -23.54 -13.76 18.75
C ARG A 776 -23.44 -13.81 20.27
N THR A 777 -22.40 -14.45 20.79
CA THR A 777 -21.99 -14.23 22.17
C THR A 777 -21.29 -12.88 22.20
N ASP A 778 -21.51 -12.11 23.27
CA ASP A 778 -20.85 -10.81 23.44
C ASP A 778 -19.31 -10.92 23.35
N ASP A 779 -18.78 -12.15 23.51
CA ASP A 779 -17.36 -12.52 23.47
C ASP A 779 -16.79 -12.89 22.07
N ASN A 780 -17.63 -13.06 21.03
CA ASN A 780 -17.18 -13.53 19.71
C ASN A 780 -16.88 -12.42 18.69
N ALA A 781 -16.97 -11.15 19.09
CA ALA A 781 -16.48 -10.02 18.30
C ALA A 781 -14.94 -9.88 18.42
N LYS A 782 -14.22 -11.00 18.31
CA LYS A 782 -12.76 -11.12 18.38
C LYS A 782 -12.10 -10.14 19.36
N ASP A 783 -12.01 -10.59 20.60
CA ASP A 783 -10.74 -10.55 21.33
C ASP A 783 -9.60 -10.95 20.35
N THR A 784 -8.91 -9.94 19.79
CA THR A 784 -7.57 -9.87 19.12
C THR A 784 -7.22 -10.77 17.90
N PRO A 785 -6.26 -10.38 17.01
CA PRO A 785 -5.12 -9.45 17.21
C PRO A 785 -5.30 -8.03 16.66
#